data_AF-A0A7K1Y352-F1
#
_entry.id   AF-A0A7K1Y352-F1
#
_cell.length_a   1.000
_cell.length_b   1.000
_cell.length_c   1.000
_cell.angle_alpha   90.00
_cell.angle_beta   90.00
_cell.angle_gamma   90.00
#
_symmetry.space_group_name_H-M   'P 1'
#
loop_
_entity.id
_entity.type
_entity.pdbx_description
1 polymer ?
#
loop_
_entity_poly.entity_id
_entity_poly.type
_entity_poly.pdbx_seq_one_letter_code
_entity_poly.pdbx_strand_id
1 'polypeptide(L)'
;MGWKVRCGVLLVGILFAATFRAFAQVRSSSTPGISQKIVDYNRLFPFEKLFLHTDKPYYSATDTIWFKAYLYNGFNNAFTERSGLIYVELIQNNKVVKRISVASQAGLSWGQLALDENTFGEGDYTLRAYTNWMQNFGTESFFTRHIYITNLKRSGWLIKQAHTIGDPAGKQVLNLNLRLSEVNNQGYGLKNLAWSVQDGETVFAKANVETAADGSFKASVNLSQKPGKGLNLTIEDKAAGRKATIPLIADKAQPVDLQFMPEGGHLVAGLLSRVAFKALAENGSGTEVTGKIFDSKNNEVATFKSAYKGMGVFNLVPAPGETYSAKITGKDGAIQTVVLPRVEASGINLRVVNAPESDSIRVTLTFSENLVDGKTWHLSGLVNNVPYCEAAFVAHGPRVNAMLARSIFPSGIVHFTVFNSQYQPVSERMIFVDQQDNLSVTVVPSKEIYGTRDSIALAIGVKNKSGDAVSNVSLSVSVTDDSQVKLDSMENNLVSNMLLASGLKGTIESPGYYTSGAPDAAKNLDLLLLTQGWTSYRWAEMLAPASTPLFKAEPEFVLNGTVTNLSGKPVPGNAVFAMGSGKVKMMMDTVSDAGGRFKFKNFPKIDTISFFIQARNAKGRKGNLAVKVDEFAPAAVPALTSFTTMPWYVNTTDSTVLNFVKNDIRLKRQKFSFSGNNLLEDVAITAKKGVRNSQNLNGRGEADQVIDEAQVETGKSMSLVDFMLKSVKGLYVAVGKMNLPQNRMNEEFRIGGKQVHFVVDGTAVSKFYDTISQPNFYDYLLQVFAGIKLKDVTGIEVMTSQKNVTGYDNMLSDSTLQQTLGTSAYIEISTRSGNGLFYNATPNIAFYKPVPINWPREFYSPKYKAGHVAGAAPDLRSTIFWQPQLATSKTGDAYTSFYSADRPGTYTVIVQGTNLKGLSGYKKLVIKIK
;
A
#
# COMPACT_ATOMS: atom_id res chain seq x y z
N MET A 1 58.78 -2.12 -41.04
CA MET A 1 59.56 -1.16 -41.86
C MET A 1 59.93 -0.01 -40.94
N GLY A 2 61.23 0.20 -40.70
CA GLY A 2 61.72 1.01 -39.58
C GLY A 2 62.08 2.47 -39.92
N TRP A 3 62.70 3.10 -38.91
CA TRP A 3 63.48 4.35 -38.85
C TRP A 3 62.73 5.59 -38.32
N LYS A 4 63.09 6.04 -37.09
CA LYS A 4 64.10 7.07 -36.69
C LYS A 4 63.54 8.50 -36.92
N VAL A 5 63.62 9.49 -36.03
CA VAL A 5 64.82 10.21 -35.53
C VAL A 5 64.43 11.21 -34.39
N ARG A 6 65.28 11.25 -33.35
CA ARG A 6 65.81 12.34 -32.45
C ARG A 6 65.04 13.68 -32.27
N CYS A 7 64.85 14.22 -31.06
CA CYS A 7 65.77 14.78 -30.02
C CYS A 7 66.46 16.13 -30.35
N GLY A 8 66.28 17.12 -29.44
CA GLY A 8 67.07 18.36 -29.23
C GLY A 8 66.21 19.64 -29.30
N VAL A 9 65.69 20.24 -28.22
CA VAL A 9 66.31 21.04 -27.13
C VAL A 9 67.18 22.22 -27.62
N LEU A 10 66.69 23.45 -27.43
CA LEU A 10 67.50 24.56 -26.93
C LEU A 10 66.64 25.63 -26.22
N LEU A 11 67.12 26.04 -25.04
CA LEU A 11 66.63 27.09 -24.12
C LEU A 11 66.79 28.51 -24.69
N VAL A 12 65.95 29.46 -24.21
CA VAL A 12 66.29 30.72 -23.48
C VAL A 12 64.93 31.34 -23.03
N GLY A 13 64.55 31.39 -21.75
CA GLY A 13 64.82 32.48 -20.78
C GLY A 13 64.04 33.76 -21.12
N ILE A 14 62.99 34.19 -20.40
CA ILE A 14 63.08 35.03 -19.18
C ILE A 14 61.67 35.26 -18.56
N LEU A 15 61.63 35.16 -17.23
CA LEU A 15 60.72 35.73 -16.21
C LEU A 15 59.33 36.29 -16.58
N PHE A 16 58.29 35.73 -15.94
CA PHE A 16 57.38 36.51 -15.09
C PHE A 16 56.77 35.64 -13.98
N ALA A 17 56.88 36.13 -12.75
CA ALA A 17 56.37 35.49 -11.54
C ALA A 17 54.87 35.76 -11.35
N ALA A 18 54.09 34.72 -11.07
CA ALA A 18 52.86 34.83 -10.28
C ALA A 18 52.55 33.48 -9.62
N THR A 19 52.52 33.52 -8.30
CA THR A 19 52.34 32.41 -7.36
C THR A 19 50.92 31.82 -7.42
N PHE A 20 50.78 30.57 -7.84
CA PHE A 20 49.70 29.69 -7.38
C PHE A 20 50.30 28.62 -6.46
N ARG A 21 50.25 28.86 -5.15
CA ARG A 21 50.39 27.76 -4.18
C ARG A 21 49.04 27.07 -4.07
N ALA A 22 48.89 25.97 -4.80
CA ALA A 22 47.83 25.01 -4.57
C ALA A 22 48.03 24.41 -3.16
N PHE A 23 47.15 24.75 -2.21
CA PHE A 23 47.00 23.98 -0.98
C PHE A 23 46.11 22.77 -1.29
N ALA A 24 46.74 21.69 -1.71
CA ALA A 24 46.13 20.37 -1.74
C ALA A 24 47.05 19.39 -1.00
N GLN A 25 47.05 19.48 0.33
CA GLN A 25 47.49 18.40 1.22
C GLN A 25 46.59 18.40 2.46
N VAL A 26 45.48 17.66 2.39
CA VAL A 26 44.74 17.24 3.58
C VAL A 26 45.49 16.04 4.15
N ARG A 27 46.05 16.21 5.36
CA ARG A 27 46.66 15.14 6.14
C ARG A 27 45.60 14.08 6.48
N SER A 28 45.98 12.81 6.31
CA SER A 28 45.23 11.66 6.80
C SER A 28 45.15 11.70 8.33
N SER A 29 43.97 11.99 8.88
CA SER A 29 43.62 11.58 10.24
C SER A 29 43.15 10.12 10.19
N SER A 30 43.60 9.31 11.14
CA SER A 30 43.32 7.87 11.26
C SER A 30 41.90 7.53 11.74
N THR A 31 40.95 8.44 11.53
CA THR A 31 39.53 8.27 11.85
C THR A 31 38.75 8.44 10.54
N PRO A 32 37.94 7.48 10.09
CA PRO A 32 37.13 7.64 8.89
C PRO A 32 36.26 8.89 9.00
N GLY A 33 36.35 9.78 8.00
CA GLY A 33 35.48 10.97 7.89
C GLY A 33 34.00 10.59 7.78
N ILE A 34 33.10 11.57 7.87
CA ILE A 34 31.65 11.28 7.98
C ILE A 34 31.13 10.55 6.74
N SER A 35 31.65 10.89 5.55
CA SER A 35 31.32 10.20 4.30
C SER A 35 31.64 8.72 4.33
N GLN A 36 32.75 8.30 4.95
CA GLN A 36 33.12 6.89 5.00
C GLN A 36 32.14 6.09 5.86
N LYS A 37 31.71 6.64 7.02
CA LYS A 37 30.68 6.00 7.87
C LYS A 37 29.36 5.84 7.13
N ILE A 38 28.97 6.87 6.36
CA ILE A 38 27.75 6.86 5.54
C ILE A 38 27.85 5.77 4.45
N VAL A 39 28.99 5.68 3.76
CA VAL A 39 29.25 4.66 2.74
C VAL A 39 29.23 3.24 3.34
N ASP A 40 29.83 3.05 4.51
CA ASP A 40 29.86 1.76 5.20
C ASP A 40 28.46 1.32 5.64
N TYR A 41 27.67 2.24 6.20
CA TYR A 41 26.26 1.99 6.52
C TYR A 41 25.47 1.63 5.26
N ASN A 42 25.60 2.41 4.18
CA ASN A 42 24.90 2.19 2.92
C ASN A 42 25.25 0.86 2.25
N ARG A 43 26.45 0.32 2.49
CA ARG A 43 26.86 -1.01 2.02
C ARG A 43 26.07 -2.13 2.71
N LEU A 44 25.77 -1.96 4.00
CA LEU A 44 25.02 -2.92 4.81
C LEU A 44 23.50 -2.74 4.69
N PHE A 45 23.04 -1.50 4.54
CA PHE A 45 21.65 -1.10 4.48
C PHE A 45 21.29 -0.33 3.18
N PRO A 46 21.51 -0.92 1.99
CA PRO A 46 21.06 -0.32 0.73
C PRO A 46 19.54 -0.27 0.67
N PHE A 47 18.95 0.93 0.77
CA PHE A 47 17.50 1.09 0.78
C PHE A 47 16.88 0.97 -0.61
N GLU A 48 15.59 0.65 -0.67
CA GLU A 48 14.82 0.53 -1.92
C GLU A 48 13.68 1.55 -1.93
N LYS A 49 13.32 2.05 -3.11
CA LYS A 49 12.15 2.91 -3.33
C LYS A 49 11.14 2.17 -4.19
N LEU A 50 9.86 2.24 -3.81
CA LEU A 50 8.78 1.54 -4.51
C LEU A 50 7.68 2.51 -4.92
N PHE A 51 7.17 2.36 -6.14
CA PHE A 51 6.00 3.07 -6.65
C PHE A 51 5.05 2.12 -7.38
N LEU A 52 3.74 2.26 -7.15
CA LEU A 52 2.72 1.59 -7.94
C LEU A 52 1.98 2.59 -8.84
N HIS A 53 1.92 2.29 -10.14
CA HIS A 53 0.95 2.89 -11.06
C HIS A 53 -0.29 1.99 -11.11
N THR A 54 -1.46 2.52 -10.78
CA THR A 54 -2.75 1.81 -10.91
C THR A 54 -3.51 2.29 -12.15
N ASP A 55 -4.43 1.48 -12.67
CA ASP A 55 -5.25 1.86 -13.83
C ASP A 55 -6.18 3.05 -13.53
N LYS A 56 -6.70 3.16 -12.31
CA LYS A 56 -7.59 4.26 -11.88
C LYS A 56 -7.52 4.49 -10.36
N PRO A 57 -8.14 5.55 -9.81
CA PRO A 57 -7.98 5.92 -8.40
C PRO A 57 -9.03 5.31 -7.44
N TYR A 58 -10.14 4.77 -7.95
CA TYR A 58 -11.21 4.15 -7.16
C TYR A 58 -11.90 3.03 -7.95
N TYR A 59 -12.56 2.14 -7.22
CA TYR A 59 -13.03 0.85 -7.74
C TYR A 59 -14.42 0.50 -7.23
N SER A 60 -15.14 -0.36 -7.95
CA SER A 60 -16.26 -1.12 -7.42
C SER A 60 -15.77 -2.42 -6.82
N ALA A 61 -16.49 -2.99 -5.85
CA ALA A 61 -16.19 -4.30 -5.25
C ALA A 61 -16.27 -5.46 -6.27
N THR A 62 -16.63 -5.21 -7.53
CA THR A 62 -16.53 -6.18 -8.64
C THR A 62 -15.46 -5.86 -9.68
N ASP A 63 -14.70 -4.80 -9.48
CA ASP A 63 -13.59 -4.43 -10.36
C ASP A 63 -12.35 -5.31 -10.10
N THR A 64 -11.34 -5.11 -10.95
CA THR A 64 -9.98 -5.58 -10.70
C THR A 64 -9.07 -4.37 -10.61
N ILE A 65 -8.28 -4.28 -9.54
CA ILE A 65 -7.21 -3.28 -9.41
C ILE A 65 -6.05 -3.76 -10.26
N TRP A 66 -5.76 -3.05 -11.35
CA TRP A 66 -4.60 -3.34 -12.19
C TRP A 66 -3.45 -2.42 -11.79
N PHE A 67 -2.24 -2.97 -11.68
CA PHE A 67 -1.10 -2.16 -11.29
C PHE A 67 0.22 -2.61 -11.90
N LYS A 68 1.16 -1.67 -11.96
CA LYS A 68 2.58 -1.91 -12.19
C LYS A 68 3.39 -1.37 -11.03
N ALA A 69 4.33 -2.17 -10.56
CA ALA A 69 5.31 -1.81 -9.56
C ALA A 69 6.67 -1.45 -10.20
N TYR A 70 7.24 -0.37 -9.69
CA TYR A 70 8.59 0.07 -9.99
C TYR A 70 9.39 0.11 -8.69
N LEU A 71 10.34 -0.81 -8.55
CA LEU A 71 11.23 -0.98 -7.42
C LEU A 71 12.65 -0.57 -7.83
N TYR A 72 13.24 0.34 -7.07
CA TYR A 72 14.53 0.94 -7.39
C TYR A 72 15.51 0.83 -6.24
N ASN A 73 16.79 0.84 -6.59
CA ASN A 73 17.86 1.17 -5.68
C ASN A 73 17.69 2.62 -5.22
N GLY A 74 17.59 2.83 -3.91
CA GLY A 74 17.32 4.12 -3.32
C GLY A 74 18.40 5.17 -3.59
N PHE A 75 19.66 4.77 -3.81
CA PHE A 75 20.80 5.68 -3.98
C PHE A 75 20.80 6.41 -5.33
N ASN A 76 20.52 5.68 -6.41
CA ASN A 76 20.65 6.18 -7.78
C ASN A 76 19.35 6.07 -8.61
N ASN A 77 18.25 5.64 -7.98
CA ASN A 77 16.96 5.38 -8.63
C ASN A 77 17.05 4.40 -9.83
N ALA A 78 18.12 3.60 -9.94
CA ALA A 78 18.23 2.56 -10.96
C ALA A 78 17.52 1.28 -10.52
N PHE A 79 17.33 0.33 -11.42
CA PHE A 79 16.71 -0.94 -11.08
C PHE A 79 17.50 -1.72 -10.02
N THR A 80 16.78 -2.47 -9.18
CA THR A 80 17.35 -3.34 -8.14
C THR A 80 16.93 -4.79 -8.37
N GLU A 81 17.86 -5.72 -8.15
CA GLU A 81 17.61 -7.17 -8.14
C GLU A 81 17.65 -7.76 -6.72
N ARG A 82 17.79 -6.90 -5.70
CA ARG A 82 17.88 -7.32 -4.30
C ARG A 82 16.61 -8.03 -3.84
N SER A 83 15.45 -7.43 -4.14
CA SER A 83 14.15 -7.98 -3.80
C SER A 83 13.41 -8.37 -5.09
N GLY A 84 13.26 -9.68 -5.29
CA GLY A 84 12.46 -10.28 -6.35
C GLY A 84 11.01 -10.56 -5.96
N LEU A 85 10.58 -10.19 -4.74
CA LEU A 85 9.20 -10.26 -4.29
C LEU A 85 8.73 -8.90 -3.78
N ILE A 86 7.56 -8.47 -4.24
CA ILE A 86 6.86 -7.28 -3.76
C ILE A 86 5.52 -7.72 -3.17
N TYR A 87 5.28 -7.40 -1.91
CA TYR A 87 4.01 -7.62 -1.23
C TYR A 87 3.08 -6.46 -1.50
N VAL A 88 1.82 -6.77 -1.84
CA VAL A 88 0.76 -5.78 -2.08
C VAL A 88 -0.42 -6.13 -1.20
N GLU A 89 -0.92 -5.13 -0.47
CA GLU A 89 -1.94 -5.28 0.54
C GLU A 89 -3.05 -4.26 0.37
N LEU A 90 -4.28 -4.68 0.67
CA LEU A 90 -5.42 -3.81 0.91
C LEU A 90 -5.73 -3.80 2.40
N ILE A 91 -5.75 -2.60 2.98
CA ILE A 91 -5.94 -2.38 4.41
C ILE A 91 -7.21 -1.55 4.60
N GLN A 92 -8.09 -2.00 5.50
CA GLN A 92 -9.28 -1.27 5.93
C GLN A 92 -9.36 -1.33 7.46
N ASN A 93 -9.65 -0.20 8.11
CA ASN A 93 -9.78 -0.11 9.57
C ASN A 93 -8.57 -0.72 10.32
N ASN A 94 -7.35 -0.39 9.88
CA ASN A 94 -6.09 -0.92 10.41
C ASN A 94 -5.92 -2.45 10.32
N LYS A 95 -6.71 -3.13 9.49
CA LYS A 95 -6.60 -4.57 9.25
C LYS A 95 -6.31 -4.85 7.79
N VAL A 96 -5.34 -5.74 7.53
CA VAL A 96 -5.09 -6.26 6.18
C VAL A 96 -6.28 -7.15 5.77
N VAL A 97 -7.03 -6.72 4.76
CA VAL A 97 -8.17 -7.44 4.18
C VAL A 97 -7.69 -8.45 3.14
N LYS A 98 -6.69 -8.07 2.34
CA LYS A 98 -6.07 -8.93 1.33
C LYS A 98 -4.58 -8.68 1.26
N ARG A 99 -3.80 -9.75 1.10
CA ARG A 99 -2.37 -9.71 0.78
C ARG A 99 -2.08 -10.63 -0.40
N ILE A 100 -1.31 -10.14 -1.35
CA ILE A 100 -0.70 -10.92 -2.42
C ILE A 100 0.80 -10.58 -2.47
N SER A 101 1.57 -11.41 -3.17
CA SER A 101 2.93 -11.07 -3.59
C SER A 101 2.98 -11.09 -5.11
N VAL A 102 3.88 -10.31 -5.71
CA VAL A 102 4.18 -10.34 -7.15
C VAL A 102 5.68 -10.52 -7.33
N ALA A 103 6.05 -11.33 -8.32
CA ALA A 103 7.45 -11.52 -8.68
C ALA A 103 7.99 -10.26 -9.38
N SER A 104 9.15 -9.78 -8.95
CA SER A 104 9.86 -8.66 -9.57
C SER A 104 11.08 -9.16 -10.31
N GLN A 105 11.26 -8.67 -11.53
CA GLN A 105 12.45 -8.91 -12.35
C GLN A 105 13.09 -7.57 -12.69
N ALA A 106 14.36 -7.39 -12.33
CA ALA A 106 15.07 -6.11 -12.48
C ALA A 106 14.25 -4.92 -11.98
N GLY A 107 13.66 -5.04 -10.78
CA GLY A 107 12.87 -3.98 -10.17
C GLY A 107 11.51 -3.69 -10.83
N LEU A 108 11.13 -4.41 -11.89
CA LEU A 108 9.83 -4.26 -12.55
C LEU A 108 8.91 -5.41 -12.16
N SER A 109 7.66 -5.09 -11.90
CA SER A 109 6.61 -6.08 -11.72
C SER A 109 5.26 -5.50 -12.12
N TRP A 110 4.29 -6.33 -12.42
CA TRP A 110 2.90 -5.92 -12.61
C TRP A 110 1.98 -7.05 -12.21
N GLY A 111 0.73 -6.71 -11.93
CA GLY A 111 -0.24 -7.69 -11.46
C GLY A 111 -1.62 -7.09 -11.32
N GLN A 112 -2.47 -7.86 -10.67
CA GLN A 112 -3.87 -7.52 -10.53
C GLN A 112 -4.43 -8.04 -9.22
N LEU A 113 -5.38 -7.32 -8.65
CA LEU A 113 -6.13 -7.74 -7.47
C LEU A 113 -7.62 -7.67 -7.81
N ALA A 114 -8.21 -8.84 -8.09
CA ALA A 114 -9.65 -8.95 -8.33
C ALA A 114 -10.41 -8.74 -7.02
N LEU A 115 -11.40 -7.85 -7.05
CA LEU A 115 -12.29 -7.56 -5.94
C LEU A 115 -13.55 -8.44 -6.05
N ASP A 116 -14.12 -8.76 -4.90
CA ASP A 116 -15.41 -9.43 -4.76
C ASP A 116 -16.26 -8.81 -3.64
N GLU A 117 -17.58 -8.81 -3.83
CA GLU A 117 -18.50 -8.14 -2.92
C GLU A 117 -18.62 -8.80 -1.53
N ASN A 118 -18.15 -10.04 -1.40
CA ASN A 118 -18.23 -10.80 -0.15
C ASN A 118 -17.06 -10.45 0.77
N THR A 119 -15.88 -10.23 0.20
CA THR A 119 -14.65 -9.90 0.92
C THR A 119 -14.49 -8.39 1.12
N PHE A 120 -14.84 -7.58 0.12
CA PHE A 120 -14.58 -6.14 0.12
C PHE A 120 -15.87 -5.36 0.40
N GLY A 121 -15.99 -4.83 1.62
CA GLY A 121 -17.04 -3.88 1.98
C GLY A 121 -16.84 -2.51 1.33
N GLU A 122 -17.89 -1.71 1.29
CA GLU A 122 -17.77 -0.31 0.85
C GLU A 122 -16.91 0.49 1.84
N GLY A 123 -16.12 1.44 1.31
CA GLY A 123 -15.39 2.42 2.10
C GLY A 123 -13.97 2.68 1.61
N ASP A 124 -13.20 3.38 2.44
CA ASP A 124 -11.80 3.69 2.17
C ASP A 124 -10.88 2.54 2.54
N TYR A 125 -9.92 2.32 1.66
CA TYR A 125 -8.84 1.37 1.82
C TYR A 125 -7.50 2.06 1.60
N THR A 126 -6.46 1.53 2.22
CA THR A 126 -5.08 1.85 1.89
C THR A 126 -4.49 0.70 1.09
N LEU A 127 -4.13 0.97 -0.16
CA LEU A 127 -3.27 0.11 -0.96
C LEU A 127 -1.83 0.33 -0.48
N ARG A 128 -1.21 -0.72 0.06
CA ARG A 128 0.16 -0.69 0.59
C ARG A 128 1.03 -1.67 -0.19
N ALA A 129 2.26 -1.28 -0.52
CA ALA A 129 3.23 -2.20 -1.12
C ALA A 129 4.65 -2.01 -0.57
N TYR A 130 5.37 -3.11 -0.42
CA TYR A 130 6.72 -3.16 0.15
C TYR A 130 7.44 -4.47 -0.19
N THR A 131 8.77 -4.50 -0.01
CA THR A 131 9.57 -5.75 -0.02
C THR A 131 9.88 -6.14 1.42
N ASN A 132 10.19 -7.41 1.70
CA ASN A 132 10.61 -7.81 3.05
C ASN A 132 11.84 -7.02 3.52
N TRP A 133 12.75 -6.67 2.60
CA TRP A 133 13.92 -5.86 2.89
C TRP A 133 13.60 -4.43 3.36
N MET A 134 12.56 -3.80 2.78
CA MET A 134 12.13 -2.45 3.14
C MET A 134 11.70 -2.33 4.61
N GLN A 135 11.32 -3.44 5.26
CA GLN A 135 10.96 -3.44 6.69
C GLN A 135 12.12 -2.96 7.61
N ASN A 136 13.37 -3.01 7.15
CA ASN A 136 14.52 -2.48 7.90
C ASN A 136 14.54 -0.93 7.98
N PHE A 137 13.72 -0.24 7.17
CA PHE A 137 13.75 1.22 7.00
C PHE A 137 12.47 1.92 7.49
N GLY A 138 11.59 1.20 8.19
CA GLY A 138 10.32 1.73 8.71
C GLY A 138 9.20 1.75 7.67
N THR A 139 7.95 1.88 8.15
CA THR A 139 6.74 1.81 7.31
C THR A 139 6.58 3.01 6.38
N GLU A 140 7.27 4.12 6.66
CA GLU A 140 7.34 5.30 5.79
C GLU A 140 8.04 5.03 4.45
N SER A 141 8.87 3.98 4.38
CA SER A 141 9.53 3.60 3.13
C SER A 141 8.57 2.94 2.15
N PHE A 142 7.41 2.47 2.63
CA PHE A 142 6.46 1.71 1.83
C PHE A 142 5.65 2.62 0.91
N PHE A 143 5.28 2.07 -0.25
CA PHE A 143 4.27 2.72 -1.07
C PHE A 143 2.91 2.63 -0.37
N THR A 144 2.21 3.75 -0.24
CA THR A 144 0.81 3.79 0.21
C THR A 144 -0.03 4.69 -0.69
N ARG A 145 -1.24 4.24 -1.02
CA ARG A 145 -2.24 5.03 -1.74
C ARG A 145 -3.62 4.80 -1.15
N HIS A 146 -4.37 5.87 -0.93
CA HIS A 146 -5.79 5.78 -0.58
C HIS A 146 -6.60 5.39 -1.81
N ILE A 147 -7.48 4.41 -1.66
CA ILE A 147 -8.43 3.99 -2.69
C ILE A 147 -9.82 3.86 -2.07
N TYR A 148 -10.84 4.30 -2.79
CA TYR A 148 -12.22 4.09 -2.39
C TYR A 148 -12.79 2.87 -3.13
N ILE A 149 -13.46 1.98 -2.41
CA ILE A 149 -14.18 0.83 -3.00
C ILE A 149 -15.68 1.01 -2.75
N THR A 150 -16.48 1.09 -3.82
CA THR A 150 -17.94 1.10 -3.73
C THR A 150 -18.50 -0.32 -3.62
N ASN A 151 -19.58 -0.55 -2.86
CA ASN A 151 -20.25 -1.85 -2.79
C ASN A 151 -21.77 -1.71 -2.81
N LEU A 152 -22.34 -2.02 -3.97
CA LEU A 152 -23.76 -1.83 -4.28
C LEU A 152 -24.72 -2.77 -3.53
N LYS A 153 -24.23 -3.84 -2.88
CA LYS A 153 -25.07 -4.70 -2.05
C LYS A 153 -25.48 -4.04 -0.73
N ARG A 154 -24.76 -3.02 -0.25
CA ARG A 154 -24.91 -2.51 1.13
C ARG A 154 -25.60 -1.14 1.22
N SER A 155 -25.38 -0.23 0.26
CA SER A 155 -25.91 1.14 0.27
C SER A 155 -26.42 1.55 -1.13
N GLY A 156 -27.72 1.38 -1.37
CA GLY A 156 -28.39 1.81 -2.61
C GLY A 156 -28.87 3.27 -2.62
N TRP A 157 -28.65 4.01 -1.54
CA TRP A 157 -29.22 5.35 -1.35
C TRP A 157 -28.22 6.45 -1.66
N LEU A 158 -28.69 7.54 -2.27
CA LEU A 158 -28.11 8.87 -2.13
C LEU A 158 -28.75 9.55 -0.93
N ILE A 159 -27.92 10.17 -0.09
CA ILE A 159 -28.36 10.76 1.17
C ILE A 159 -27.95 12.22 1.19
N LYS A 160 -28.92 13.12 1.17
CA LYS A 160 -28.68 14.52 1.56
C LYS A 160 -28.87 14.63 3.05
N GLN A 161 -27.85 15.12 3.75
CA GLN A 161 -27.89 15.32 5.18
C GLN A 161 -27.39 16.72 5.55
N ALA A 162 -28.11 17.37 6.45
CA ALA A 162 -27.62 18.51 7.19
C ALA A 162 -27.86 18.25 8.67
N HIS A 163 -26.93 18.68 9.50
CA HIS A 163 -27.08 18.56 10.94
C HIS A 163 -26.49 19.77 11.64
N THR A 164 -26.99 20.06 12.83
CA THR A 164 -26.41 21.05 13.74
C THR A 164 -26.29 20.43 15.12
N ILE A 165 -25.20 20.77 15.82
CA ILE A 165 -25.00 20.39 17.23
C ILE A 165 -24.95 21.68 18.03
N GLY A 166 -26.04 21.95 18.75
CA GLY A 166 -26.19 23.15 19.58
C GLY A 166 -26.07 22.85 21.07
N ASP A 167 -25.90 23.90 21.86
CA ASP A 167 -25.91 23.85 23.34
C ASP A 167 -26.94 24.81 23.95
N PRO A 168 -28.26 24.62 23.70
CA PRO A 168 -29.27 25.36 24.41
C PRO A 168 -29.33 24.89 25.87
N ALA A 169 -29.00 25.79 26.80
CA ALA A 169 -29.12 25.59 28.26
C ALA A 169 -28.28 24.43 28.85
N GLY A 170 -27.06 24.20 28.33
CA GLY A 170 -26.13 23.20 28.86
C GLY A 170 -26.42 21.75 28.42
N LYS A 171 -27.36 21.55 27.49
CA LYS A 171 -27.71 20.25 26.91
C LYS A 171 -27.28 20.22 25.45
N GLN A 172 -26.37 19.30 25.12
CA GLN A 172 -25.93 19.06 23.74
C GLN A 172 -27.08 18.43 22.94
N VAL A 173 -27.61 19.16 21.96
CA VAL A 173 -28.70 18.67 21.10
C VAL A 173 -28.22 18.60 19.65
N LEU A 174 -28.33 17.42 19.05
CA LEU A 174 -28.10 17.15 17.64
C LEU A 174 -29.44 17.22 16.89
N ASN A 175 -29.54 18.13 15.91
CA ASN A 175 -30.65 18.16 14.97
C ASN A 175 -30.22 17.57 13.64
N LEU A 176 -30.99 16.63 13.11
CA LEU A 176 -30.76 15.92 11.85
C LEU A 176 -31.85 16.27 10.84
N ASN A 177 -31.43 16.57 9.62
CA ASN A 177 -32.31 16.73 8.47
C ASN A 177 -31.78 15.88 7.32
N LEU A 178 -32.55 14.85 6.93
CA LEU A 178 -32.11 13.81 6.00
C LEU A 178 -33.11 13.71 4.85
N ARG A 179 -32.60 13.41 3.66
CA ARG A 179 -33.40 12.95 2.51
C ARG A 179 -32.69 11.79 1.83
N LEU A 180 -33.35 10.64 1.82
CA LEU A 180 -32.91 9.44 1.13
C LEU A 180 -33.54 9.40 -0.26
N SER A 181 -32.75 9.11 -1.27
CA SER A 181 -33.22 8.86 -2.63
C SER A 181 -32.50 7.67 -3.24
N GLU A 182 -33.13 7.03 -4.21
CA GLU A 182 -32.47 6.09 -5.11
C GLU A 182 -31.39 6.81 -5.95
N VAL A 183 -30.48 6.04 -6.58
CA VAL A 183 -29.38 6.58 -7.40
C VAL A 183 -29.87 7.40 -8.61
N ASN A 184 -31.13 7.22 -9.02
CA ASN A 184 -31.81 8.02 -10.04
C ASN A 184 -32.45 9.32 -9.49
N ASN A 185 -32.16 9.71 -8.24
CA ASN A 185 -32.75 10.83 -7.50
C ASN A 185 -34.25 10.69 -7.14
N GLN A 186 -34.86 9.53 -7.36
CA GLN A 186 -36.23 9.27 -6.90
C GLN A 186 -36.25 9.15 -5.37
N GLY A 187 -37.19 9.84 -4.69
CA GLY A 187 -37.28 9.79 -3.23
C GLY A 187 -37.55 8.38 -2.70
N TYR A 188 -36.85 8.00 -1.62
CA TYR A 188 -37.05 6.72 -0.92
C TYR A 188 -38.15 6.88 0.15
N GLY A 189 -39.34 7.24 -0.30
CA GLY A 189 -40.46 7.68 0.55
C GLY A 189 -41.41 6.58 1.01
N LEU A 190 -42.15 6.87 2.09
CA LEU A 190 -43.15 5.98 2.70
C LEU A 190 -42.55 4.63 3.12
N LYS A 191 -41.30 4.67 3.64
CA LYS A 191 -40.56 3.49 4.12
C LYS A 191 -40.30 3.62 5.61
N ASN A 192 -40.47 2.52 6.32
CA ASN A 192 -40.22 2.44 7.75
C ASN A 192 -38.76 2.06 7.99
N LEU A 193 -37.97 3.01 8.49
CA LEU A 193 -36.53 2.89 8.66
C LEU A 193 -36.16 2.86 10.13
N ALA A 194 -35.22 2.00 10.51
CA ALA A 194 -34.54 2.10 11.79
C ALA A 194 -33.36 3.05 11.66
N TRP A 195 -33.14 3.90 12.65
CA TRP A 195 -31.93 4.73 12.71
C TRP A 195 -31.36 4.78 14.13
N SER A 196 -30.05 5.02 14.22
CA SER A 196 -29.36 5.23 15.49
C SER A 196 -28.24 6.24 15.37
N VAL A 197 -28.02 6.99 16.45
CA VAL A 197 -26.86 7.86 16.64
C VAL A 197 -26.01 7.29 17.75
N GLN A 198 -24.73 7.05 17.45
CA GLN A 198 -23.79 6.42 18.37
C GLN A 198 -22.39 7.01 18.24
N ASP A 199 -21.60 6.95 19.30
CA ASP A 199 -20.18 7.27 19.31
C ASP A 199 -19.42 6.16 20.02
N GLY A 200 -18.57 5.46 19.26
CA GLY A 200 -17.99 4.19 19.69
C GLY A 200 -19.06 3.17 20.07
N GLU A 201 -19.01 2.69 21.31
CA GLU A 201 -20.00 1.76 21.89
C GLU A 201 -21.20 2.48 22.52
N THR A 202 -21.15 3.80 22.68
CA THR A 202 -22.22 4.58 23.31
C THR A 202 -23.32 4.89 22.30
N VAL A 203 -24.55 4.48 22.59
CA VAL A 203 -25.73 4.80 21.76
C VAL A 203 -26.50 5.96 22.38
N PHE A 204 -26.59 7.08 21.67
CA PHE A 204 -27.32 8.28 22.11
C PHE A 204 -28.80 8.22 21.77
N ALA A 205 -29.14 7.66 20.61
CA ALA A 205 -30.53 7.47 20.21
C ALA A 205 -30.66 6.27 19.29
N LYS A 206 -31.82 5.63 19.35
CA LYS A 206 -32.26 4.60 18.41
C LYS A 206 -33.77 4.66 18.30
N ALA A 207 -34.29 4.78 17.08
CA ALA A 207 -35.72 4.86 16.82
C ALA A 207 -36.06 4.31 15.44
N ASN A 208 -37.36 4.17 15.17
CA ASN A 208 -37.87 3.95 13.83
C ASN A 208 -38.55 5.23 13.33
N VAL A 209 -38.56 5.44 12.02
CA VAL A 209 -39.19 6.59 11.37
C VAL A 209 -39.78 6.16 10.04
N GLU A 210 -40.97 6.65 9.72
CA GLU A 210 -41.51 6.57 8.36
C GLU A 210 -41.04 7.78 7.56
N THR A 211 -40.41 7.56 6.42
CA THR A 211 -39.97 8.66 5.54
C THR A 211 -41.17 9.34 4.86
N ALA A 212 -41.10 10.65 4.68
CA ALA A 212 -42.07 11.38 3.86
C ALA A 212 -42.02 10.89 2.39
N ALA A 213 -43.01 11.26 1.58
CA ALA A 213 -43.12 10.81 0.18
C ALA A 213 -41.86 11.13 -0.67
N ASP A 214 -41.13 12.19 -0.35
CA ASP A 214 -39.88 12.58 -1.03
C ASP A 214 -38.61 11.90 -0.46
N GLY A 215 -38.78 11.02 0.53
CA GLY A 215 -37.73 10.30 1.25
C GLY A 215 -37.11 11.07 2.42
N SER A 216 -37.69 12.21 2.82
CA SER A 216 -37.16 13.02 3.92
C SER A 216 -37.62 12.57 5.30
N PHE A 217 -36.77 12.80 6.30
CA PHE A 217 -37.16 12.78 7.72
C PHE A 217 -36.26 13.69 8.55
N LYS A 218 -36.76 14.10 9.72
CA LYS A 218 -36.04 14.94 10.69
C LYS A 218 -36.02 14.25 12.05
N ALA A 219 -34.93 14.43 12.78
CA ALA A 219 -34.80 13.92 14.14
C ALA A 219 -34.06 14.94 15.02
N SER A 220 -34.37 14.93 16.32
CA SER A 220 -33.61 15.67 17.32
C SER A 220 -33.17 14.69 18.41
N VAL A 221 -31.88 14.70 18.73
CA VAL A 221 -31.25 13.76 19.65
C VAL A 221 -30.59 14.56 20.76
N ASN A 222 -30.96 14.27 22.00
CA ASN A 222 -30.22 14.75 23.15
C ASN A 222 -28.99 13.87 23.34
N LEU A 223 -27.80 14.43 23.19
CA LEU A 223 -26.56 13.67 23.31
C LEU A 223 -26.19 13.42 24.78
N SER A 224 -26.85 14.04 25.77
CA SER A 224 -26.65 13.88 27.23
C SER A 224 -25.24 14.18 27.77
N GLN A 225 -24.21 14.07 26.93
CA GLN A 225 -22.80 14.38 27.13
C GLN A 225 -22.23 14.88 25.78
N LYS A 226 -21.05 15.50 25.83
CA LYS A 226 -20.37 15.98 24.63
C LYS A 226 -19.94 14.78 23.77
N PRO A 227 -20.31 14.71 22.48
CA PRO A 227 -19.88 13.63 21.61
C PRO A 227 -18.36 13.73 21.37
N GLY A 228 -17.70 12.59 21.29
CA GLY A 228 -16.33 12.44 20.83
C GLY A 228 -16.20 12.54 19.30
N LYS A 229 -15.04 12.14 18.78
CA LYS A 229 -14.70 12.26 17.35
C LYS A 229 -15.38 11.22 16.43
N GLY A 230 -16.08 10.24 17.00
CA GLY A 230 -16.63 9.07 16.30
C GLY A 230 -18.16 9.05 16.18
N LEU A 231 -18.83 10.21 16.28
CA LEU A 231 -20.28 10.29 16.19
C LEU A 231 -20.78 9.87 14.80
N ASN A 232 -21.61 8.83 14.76
CA ASN A 232 -22.12 8.23 13.53
C ASN A 232 -23.64 8.10 13.58
N LEU A 233 -24.28 8.41 12.44
CA LEU A 233 -25.67 8.08 12.15
C LEU A 233 -25.70 6.78 11.34
N THR A 234 -26.43 5.78 11.84
CA THR A 234 -26.75 4.56 11.09
C THR A 234 -28.22 4.58 10.70
N ILE A 235 -28.53 4.24 9.45
CA ILE A 235 -29.88 4.10 8.91
C ILE A 235 -30.01 2.71 8.30
N GLU A 236 -31.09 2.01 8.59
CA GLU A 236 -31.32 0.63 8.17
C GLU A 236 -32.77 0.43 7.73
N ASP A 237 -32.95 -0.11 6.53
CA ASP A 237 -34.21 -0.67 6.07
C ASP A 237 -34.10 -2.19 6.18
N LYS A 238 -34.64 -2.73 7.26
CA LYS A 238 -34.57 -4.16 7.56
C LYS A 238 -35.35 -5.01 6.55
N ALA A 239 -36.42 -4.45 5.96
CA ALA A 239 -37.22 -5.16 4.97
C ALA A 239 -36.47 -5.30 3.64
N ALA A 240 -35.77 -4.23 3.24
CA ALA A 240 -34.95 -4.22 2.02
C ALA A 240 -33.51 -4.71 2.24
N GLY A 241 -33.11 -5.05 3.47
CA GLY A 241 -31.74 -5.44 3.82
C GLY A 241 -30.69 -4.35 3.56
N ARG A 242 -31.07 -3.07 3.54
CA ARG A 242 -30.18 -1.93 3.22
C ARG A 242 -29.70 -1.24 4.49
N LYS A 243 -28.43 -0.83 4.51
CA LYS A 243 -27.84 -0.13 5.67
C LYS A 243 -26.81 0.91 5.23
N ALA A 244 -26.93 2.12 5.76
CA ALA A 244 -25.95 3.19 5.58
C ALA A 244 -25.44 3.67 6.93
N THR A 245 -24.15 3.94 7.03
CA THR A 245 -23.53 4.60 8.19
C THR A 245 -22.86 5.88 7.70
N ILE A 246 -23.10 7.00 8.40
CA ILE A 246 -22.69 8.34 8.01
C ILE A 246 -22.03 9.00 9.21
N PRO A 247 -20.80 9.53 9.09
CA PRO A 247 -20.21 10.32 10.16
C PRO A 247 -20.93 11.67 10.31
N LEU A 248 -21.19 12.09 11.55
CA LEU A 248 -21.75 13.38 11.91
C LEU A 248 -20.65 14.27 12.48
N ILE A 249 -20.16 15.20 11.67
CA ILE A 249 -19.01 16.07 11.99
C ILE A 249 -19.54 17.40 12.52
N ALA A 250 -19.22 17.74 13.77
CA ALA A 250 -19.67 18.98 14.40
C ALA A 250 -19.22 20.24 13.62
N ASP A 251 -20.18 21.13 13.33
CA ASP A 251 -20.02 22.42 12.62
C ASP A 251 -19.17 23.49 13.33
N LYS A 252 -18.41 23.14 14.38
CA LYS A 252 -17.55 24.13 15.04
C LYS A 252 -16.35 24.45 14.16
N ALA A 253 -15.94 25.73 14.15
CA ALA A 253 -14.64 26.12 13.61
C ALA A 253 -13.57 25.30 14.35
N GLN A 254 -13.03 24.31 13.66
CA GLN A 254 -12.06 23.40 14.25
C GLN A 254 -10.75 24.17 14.45
N PRO A 255 -10.05 23.96 15.59
CA PRO A 255 -8.75 24.57 15.80
C PRO A 255 -7.80 24.12 14.68
N VAL A 256 -7.08 25.08 14.11
CA VAL A 256 -6.07 24.81 13.09
C VAL A 256 -4.85 24.22 13.77
N ASP A 257 -4.35 23.09 13.28
CA ASP A 257 -3.02 22.63 13.71
C ASP A 257 -1.96 23.51 13.02
N LEU A 258 -1.43 24.47 13.77
CA LEU A 258 -0.45 25.44 13.29
C LEU A 258 0.92 25.13 13.90
N GLN A 259 1.87 24.79 13.04
CA GLN A 259 3.23 24.39 13.42
C GLN A 259 4.24 25.41 12.91
N PHE A 260 5.31 25.65 13.68
CA PHE A 260 6.37 26.61 13.35
C PHE A 260 7.73 25.92 13.33
N MET A 261 8.48 26.15 12.25
CA MET A 261 9.70 25.43 11.89
C MET A 261 10.79 26.44 11.49
N PRO A 262 11.67 26.82 12.43
CA PRO A 262 12.81 27.68 12.14
C PRO A 262 13.75 27.03 11.13
N GLU A 263 14.22 27.79 10.14
CA GLU A 263 15.23 27.32 9.19
C GLU A 263 16.51 26.92 9.96
N GLY A 264 16.94 25.68 9.80
CA GLY A 264 18.06 25.12 10.57
C GLY A 264 17.68 24.46 11.90
N GLY A 265 16.40 24.44 12.28
CA GLY A 265 15.84 23.65 13.39
C GLY A 265 15.59 24.39 14.70
N HIS A 266 16.24 25.54 14.91
CA HIS A 266 16.21 26.26 16.20
C HIS A 266 16.01 27.77 16.02
N LEU A 267 15.30 28.42 16.96
CA LEU A 267 15.36 29.87 17.13
C LEU A 267 16.57 30.20 18.00
N VAL A 268 17.49 31.03 17.51
CA VAL A 268 18.70 31.40 18.26
C VAL A 268 18.68 32.88 18.58
N ALA A 269 18.93 33.22 19.85
CA ALA A 269 18.92 34.60 20.32
C ALA A 269 19.87 35.49 19.51
N GLY A 270 19.38 36.66 19.09
CA GLY A 270 20.12 37.67 18.32
C GLY A 270 20.34 37.33 16.84
N LEU A 271 19.97 36.12 16.39
CA LEU A 271 20.17 35.71 15.00
C LEU A 271 18.87 35.82 14.19
N LEU A 272 18.91 36.53 13.06
CA LEU A 272 17.78 36.61 12.13
C LEU A 272 17.40 35.20 11.65
N SER A 273 16.20 34.78 12.03
CA SER A 273 15.66 33.46 11.73
C SER A 273 14.53 33.58 10.71
N ARG A 274 14.61 32.82 9.62
CA ARG A 274 13.47 32.57 8.73
C ARG A 274 12.66 31.44 9.36
N VAL A 275 11.40 31.69 9.66
CA VAL A 275 10.51 30.72 10.32
C VAL A 275 9.44 30.31 9.34
N ALA A 276 9.45 29.04 8.96
CA ALA A 276 8.37 28.46 8.19
C ALA A 276 7.21 28.05 9.09
N PHE A 277 6.01 28.00 8.56
CA PHE A 277 4.86 27.48 9.28
C PHE A 277 3.97 26.64 8.37
N LYS A 278 3.24 25.71 8.98
CA LYS A 278 2.26 24.85 8.33
C LYS A 278 0.97 24.85 9.13
N ALA A 279 -0.12 25.18 8.46
CA ALA A 279 -1.47 25.16 8.99
C ALA A 279 -2.25 24.00 8.38
N LEU A 280 -2.72 23.09 9.22
CA LEU A 280 -3.50 21.92 8.83
C LEU A 280 -4.92 22.00 9.41
N ALA A 281 -5.90 21.64 8.59
CA ALA A 281 -7.24 21.32 9.06
C ALA A 281 -7.26 19.94 9.73
N GLU A 282 -8.35 19.60 10.44
CA GLU A 282 -8.48 18.32 11.16
C GLU A 282 -8.35 17.09 10.25
N ASN A 283 -8.72 17.22 8.97
CA ASN A 283 -8.55 16.17 7.97
C ASN A 283 -7.10 16.01 7.48
N GLY A 284 -6.15 16.78 8.01
CA GLY A 284 -4.74 16.77 7.63
C GLY A 284 -4.40 17.52 6.33
N SER A 285 -5.38 18.13 5.65
CA SER A 285 -5.11 19.00 4.50
C SER A 285 -4.71 20.40 4.93
N GLY A 286 -3.87 21.06 4.14
CA GLY A 286 -3.45 22.43 4.32
C GLY A 286 -4.64 23.39 4.37
N THR A 287 -4.60 24.34 5.30
CA THR A 287 -5.64 25.37 5.46
C THR A 287 -5.05 26.76 5.52
N GLU A 288 -5.66 27.70 4.79
CA GLU A 288 -5.13 29.06 4.69
C GLU A 288 -5.38 29.85 5.97
N VAL A 289 -4.31 30.39 6.55
CA VAL A 289 -4.34 31.25 7.75
C VAL A 289 -3.60 32.56 7.55
N THR A 290 -4.01 33.57 8.31
CA THR A 290 -3.31 34.85 8.49
C THR A 290 -3.22 35.12 9.99
N GLY A 291 -2.09 35.62 10.46
CA GLY A 291 -1.87 35.87 11.88
C GLY A 291 -0.73 36.82 12.17
N LYS A 292 -0.52 37.03 13.47
CA LYS A 292 0.50 37.94 14.03
C LYS A 292 1.29 37.24 15.11
N ILE A 293 2.56 37.59 15.26
CA ILE A 293 3.48 37.07 16.28
C ILE A 293 3.65 38.12 17.37
N PHE A 294 3.59 37.68 18.62
CA PHE A 294 3.69 38.50 19.82
C PHE A 294 4.81 38.02 20.74
N ASP A 295 5.47 38.96 21.41
CA ASP A 295 6.39 38.68 22.53
C ASP A 295 5.63 38.39 23.85
N SER A 296 6.35 38.06 24.93
CA SER A 296 5.74 37.84 26.26
C SER A 296 5.04 39.07 26.85
N LYS A 297 5.35 40.26 26.35
CA LYS A 297 4.71 41.54 26.73
C LYS A 297 3.50 41.86 25.85
N ASN A 298 3.12 40.95 24.95
CA ASN A 298 2.01 41.10 24.01
C ASN A 298 2.20 42.23 22.97
N ASN A 299 3.44 42.61 22.67
CA ASN A 299 3.77 43.48 21.54
C ASN A 299 3.83 42.67 20.24
N GLU A 300 3.32 43.24 19.15
CA GLU A 300 3.43 42.64 17.81
C GLU A 300 4.86 42.76 17.28
N VAL A 301 5.49 41.65 16.91
CA VAL A 301 6.88 41.59 16.43
C VAL A 301 7.01 41.11 14.97
N ALA A 302 5.99 40.43 14.44
CA ALA A 302 5.94 40.00 13.04
C ALA A 302 4.50 39.68 12.61
N THR A 303 4.26 39.62 11.30
CA THR A 303 3.01 39.13 10.71
C THR A 303 3.29 37.96 9.77
N PHE A 304 2.31 37.09 9.57
CA PHE A 304 2.43 35.96 8.66
C PHE A 304 1.12 35.67 7.93
N LYS A 305 1.23 35.18 6.70
CA LYS A 305 0.11 34.77 5.85
C LYS A 305 0.50 33.54 5.05
N SER A 306 -0.43 32.60 4.93
CA SER A 306 -0.26 31.40 4.12
C SER A 306 -0.03 31.78 2.65
N ALA A 307 0.94 31.12 2.03
CA ALA A 307 1.32 31.33 0.64
C ALA A 307 0.78 30.21 -0.27
N TYR A 308 0.80 28.97 0.21
CA TYR A 308 0.31 27.82 -0.55
C TYR A 308 -0.04 26.65 0.37
N LYS A 309 -1.30 26.18 0.31
CA LYS A 309 -1.81 25.02 1.08
C LYS A 309 -1.46 25.11 2.57
N GLY A 310 -1.75 26.26 3.17
CA GLY A 310 -1.46 26.52 4.58
C GLY A 310 0.02 26.63 4.95
N MET A 311 0.94 26.62 3.97
CA MET A 311 2.37 26.82 4.21
C MET A 311 2.77 28.27 3.96
N GLY A 312 3.70 28.79 4.75
CA GLY A 312 4.30 30.10 4.53
C GLY A 312 5.56 30.31 5.35
N VAL A 313 6.10 31.53 5.29
CA VAL A 313 7.30 31.94 6.03
C VAL A 313 7.16 33.37 6.55
N PHE A 314 7.85 33.68 7.64
CA PHE A 314 8.12 35.04 8.12
C PHE A 314 9.55 35.13 8.68
N ASN A 315 10.02 36.33 9.01
CA ASN A 315 11.32 36.54 9.62
C ASN A 315 11.16 37.04 11.06
N LEU A 316 12.05 36.61 11.95
CA LEU A 316 12.08 37.00 13.36
C LEU A 316 13.53 37.12 13.83
N VAL A 317 13.84 38.12 14.66
CA VAL A 317 15.09 38.18 15.42
C VAL A 317 14.74 37.86 16.87
N PRO A 318 15.01 36.65 17.37
CA PRO A 318 14.63 36.25 18.73
C PRO A 318 15.44 36.98 19.78
N ALA A 319 14.80 37.48 20.85
CA ALA A 319 15.47 38.03 22.01
C ALA A 319 15.88 36.93 23.01
N PRO A 320 16.98 37.09 23.78
CA PRO A 320 17.40 36.11 24.77
C PRO A 320 16.32 35.82 25.82
N GLY A 321 15.99 34.55 26.03
CA GLY A 321 15.00 34.12 27.02
C GLY A 321 13.53 34.45 26.71
N GLU A 322 13.27 35.08 25.57
CA GLU A 322 11.92 35.48 25.16
C GLU A 322 11.07 34.27 24.74
N THR A 323 9.75 34.37 24.95
CA THR A 323 8.77 33.39 24.46
C THR A 323 7.81 34.07 23.51
N TYR A 324 7.71 33.53 22.30
CA TYR A 324 6.85 34.08 21.26
C TYR A 324 5.57 33.27 21.10
N SER A 325 4.48 33.95 20.76
CA SER A 325 3.21 33.31 20.43
C SER A 325 2.61 33.87 19.15
N ALA A 326 2.01 33.01 18.35
CA ALA A 326 1.20 33.39 17.20
C ALA A 326 -0.27 33.48 17.59
N LYS A 327 -0.96 34.52 17.12
CA LYS A 327 -2.42 34.63 17.21
C LYS A 327 -3.02 34.63 15.82
N ILE A 328 -3.96 33.71 15.59
CA ILE A 328 -4.77 33.63 14.37
C ILE A 328 -6.25 33.80 14.73
N THR A 329 -7.01 34.40 13.83
CA THR A 329 -8.47 34.54 13.98
C THR A 329 -9.16 33.46 13.15
N GLY A 330 -9.92 32.59 13.81
CA GLY A 330 -10.76 31.57 13.19
C GLY A 330 -11.93 32.17 12.40
N LYS A 331 -12.59 31.34 11.59
CA LYS A 331 -13.73 31.76 10.75
C LYS A 331 -14.95 32.20 11.59
N ASP A 332 -15.04 31.75 12.83
CA ASP A 332 -16.04 32.11 13.83
C ASP A 332 -15.65 33.35 14.65
N GLY A 333 -14.52 33.98 14.35
CA GLY A 333 -13.96 35.10 15.11
C GLY A 333 -13.19 34.69 16.37
N ALA A 334 -13.10 33.39 16.69
CA ALA A 334 -12.33 32.92 17.84
C ALA A 334 -10.83 33.13 17.62
N ILE A 335 -10.11 33.56 18.65
CA ILE A 335 -8.66 33.73 18.59
C ILE A 335 -8.00 32.44 19.07
N GLN A 336 -7.20 31.83 18.21
CA GLN A 336 -6.33 30.72 18.58
C GLN A 336 -4.91 31.25 18.81
N THR A 337 -4.33 30.91 19.97
CA THR A 337 -2.94 31.25 20.32
C THR A 337 -2.08 30.00 20.30
N VAL A 338 -0.94 30.06 19.62
CA VAL A 338 0.02 28.95 19.48
C VAL A 338 1.42 29.43 19.82
N VAL A 339 2.11 28.73 20.72
CA VAL A 339 3.47 29.09 21.16
C VAL A 339 4.49 28.64 20.11
N LEU A 340 5.47 29.49 19.80
CA LEU A 340 6.57 29.17 18.89
C LEU A 340 7.62 28.27 19.60
N PRO A 341 8.51 27.59 18.86
CA PRO A 341 9.65 26.88 19.45
C PRO A 341 10.45 27.76 20.41
N ARG A 342 11.05 27.13 21.42
CA ARG A 342 11.87 27.83 22.41
C ARG A 342 13.07 28.52 21.75
N VAL A 343 13.42 29.70 22.25
CA VAL A 343 14.65 30.40 21.89
C VAL A 343 15.85 29.81 22.62
N GLU A 344 16.83 29.33 21.87
CA GLU A 344 18.13 28.90 22.37
C GLU A 344 19.04 30.11 22.59
N ALA A 345 19.77 30.10 23.72
CA ALA A 345 20.68 31.20 24.07
C ALA A 345 21.91 31.28 23.15
N SER A 346 22.31 30.15 22.56
CA SER A 346 23.46 30.03 21.66
C SER A 346 23.20 28.93 20.64
N GLY A 347 23.68 29.11 19.41
CA GLY A 347 23.52 28.13 18.35
C GLY A 347 23.98 28.65 16.99
N ILE A 348 23.51 27.98 15.94
CA ILE A 348 23.83 28.30 14.55
C ILE A 348 22.53 28.46 13.79
N ASN A 349 22.41 29.54 13.01
CA ASN A 349 21.39 29.65 11.98
C ASN A 349 21.97 29.21 10.63
N LEU A 350 21.37 28.19 10.02
CA LEU A 350 21.67 27.71 8.67
C LEU A 350 20.64 28.28 7.70
N ARG A 351 21.11 28.96 6.65
CA ARG A 351 20.28 29.43 5.56
C ARG A 351 20.82 28.93 4.23
N VAL A 352 19.93 28.38 3.40
CA VAL A 352 20.30 27.92 2.04
C VAL A 352 19.44 28.66 1.01
N VAL A 353 20.10 29.32 0.07
CA VAL A 353 19.45 30.00 -1.05
C VAL A 353 19.79 29.26 -2.34
N ASN A 354 18.76 28.70 -2.96
CA ASN A 354 18.83 27.98 -4.23
C ASN A 354 17.93 28.66 -5.28
N ALA A 355 18.37 29.80 -5.80
CA ALA A 355 17.59 30.60 -6.73
C ALA A 355 17.55 29.93 -8.12
N PRO A 356 16.39 29.69 -8.76
CA PRO A 356 16.28 28.91 -10.00
C PRO A 356 17.23 29.32 -11.12
N GLU A 357 17.46 30.61 -11.28
CA GLU A 357 18.32 31.25 -12.28
C GLU A 357 19.82 31.18 -11.99
N SER A 358 20.23 30.77 -10.78
CA SER A 358 21.63 30.66 -10.40
C SER A 358 22.20 29.27 -10.66
N ASP A 359 23.45 29.21 -11.12
CA ASP A 359 24.25 27.98 -11.21
C ASP A 359 24.84 27.53 -9.86
N SER A 360 24.62 28.32 -8.81
CA SER A 360 25.27 28.18 -7.52
C SER A 360 24.26 28.14 -6.38
N ILE A 361 24.50 27.26 -5.42
CA ILE A 361 23.76 27.16 -4.15
C ILE A 361 24.58 27.92 -3.11
N ARG A 362 23.96 28.92 -2.47
CA ARG A 362 24.58 29.67 -1.39
C ARG A 362 24.15 29.09 -0.05
N VAL A 363 25.13 28.61 0.72
CA VAL A 363 24.95 28.16 2.11
C VAL A 363 25.56 29.20 3.03
N THR A 364 24.76 29.79 3.92
CA THR A 364 25.22 30.77 4.92
C THR A 364 24.97 30.20 6.31
N LEU A 365 26.04 30.16 7.11
CA LEU A 365 26.00 29.80 8.52
C LEU A 365 26.24 31.06 9.34
N THR A 366 25.35 31.35 10.29
CA THR A 366 25.54 32.43 11.26
C THR A 366 25.66 31.85 12.66
N PHE A 367 26.77 32.11 13.34
CA PHE A 367 27.12 31.57 14.66
C PHE A 367 26.85 32.61 15.74
N SER A 368 26.39 32.16 16.91
CA SER A 368 26.51 32.94 18.14
C SER A 368 28.00 33.18 18.47
N GLU A 369 28.31 34.32 19.09
CA GLU A 369 29.70 34.75 19.34
C GLU A 369 30.54 33.72 20.10
N ASN A 370 29.94 33.03 21.08
CA ASN A 370 30.60 32.01 21.89
C ASN A 370 30.95 30.71 21.12
N LEU A 371 30.46 30.54 19.89
CA LEU A 371 30.78 29.40 19.01
C LEU A 371 31.88 29.73 17.99
N VAL A 372 32.36 30.98 17.96
CA VAL A 372 33.54 31.39 17.19
C VAL A 372 34.80 31.11 18.02
N ASP A 373 34.97 29.84 18.42
CA ASP A 373 35.94 29.39 19.42
C ASP A 373 37.15 28.65 18.82
N GLY A 374 37.29 28.68 17.50
CA GLY A 374 38.38 28.01 16.77
C GLY A 374 38.18 26.49 16.57
N LYS A 375 37.07 25.90 17.03
CA LYS A 375 36.78 24.49 16.77
C LYS A 375 36.44 24.23 15.30
N THR A 376 36.68 22.99 14.88
CA THR A 376 36.32 22.50 13.56
C THR A 376 34.85 22.12 13.48
N TRP A 377 34.21 22.55 12.42
CA TRP A 377 32.84 22.24 12.02
C TRP A 377 32.86 21.48 10.69
N HIS A 378 31.80 20.72 10.42
CA HIS A 378 31.64 20.00 9.16
C HIS A 378 30.33 20.37 8.48
N LEU A 379 30.36 20.57 7.17
CA LEU A 379 29.17 20.69 6.32
C LEU A 379 29.14 19.48 5.39
N SER A 380 27.99 18.81 5.30
CA SER A 380 27.76 17.74 4.33
C SER A 380 26.51 18.02 3.51
N GLY A 381 26.55 17.68 2.22
CA GLY A 381 25.41 17.73 1.30
C GLY A 381 25.16 16.34 0.71
N LEU A 382 24.02 15.75 1.04
CA LEU A 382 23.63 14.40 0.60
C LEU A 382 22.45 14.45 -0.35
N VAL A 383 22.42 13.54 -1.32
CA VAL A 383 21.20 13.20 -2.08
C VAL A 383 21.00 11.70 -1.97
N ASN A 384 19.80 11.26 -1.58
CA ASN A 384 19.48 9.83 -1.42
C ASN A 384 20.51 9.07 -0.56
N ASN A 385 20.95 9.62 0.57
CA ASN A 385 22.02 9.08 1.42
C ASN A 385 23.42 8.99 0.78
N VAL A 386 23.63 9.54 -0.42
CA VAL A 386 24.95 9.59 -1.06
C VAL A 386 25.57 10.98 -0.81
N PRO A 387 26.80 11.05 -0.24
CA PRO A 387 27.48 12.33 -0.06
C PRO A 387 27.98 12.87 -1.40
N TYR A 388 27.65 14.14 -1.70
CA TYR A 388 28.10 14.88 -2.88
C TYR A 388 29.02 16.05 -2.54
N CYS A 389 28.93 16.58 -1.31
CA CYS A 389 29.94 17.48 -0.77
C CYS A 389 30.18 17.21 0.72
N GLU A 390 31.43 17.41 1.13
CA GLU A 390 31.86 17.42 2.53
C GLU A 390 32.96 18.49 2.67
N ALA A 391 32.84 19.34 3.69
CA ALA A 391 33.85 20.34 4.00
C ALA A 391 34.04 20.44 5.51
N ALA A 392 35.29 20.35 5.96
CA ALA A 392 35.70 20.74 7.31
C ALA A 392 36.15 22.20 7.29
N PHE A 393 35.70 23.01 8.26
CA PHE A 393 36.03 24.43 8.33
C PHE A 393 36.09 24.92 9.79
N VAL A 394 36.69 26.10 9.99
CA VAL A 394 36.71 26.80 11.28
C VAL A 394 35.98 28.13 11.10
N ALA A 395 35.11 28.49 12.05
CA ALA A 395 34.45 29.79 12.04
C ALA A 395 35.44 30.86 12.56
N HIS A 396 35.96 31.70 11.66
CA HIS A 396 36.82 32.85 12.02
C HIS A 396 36.05 34.13 12.33
N GLY A 397 34.73 34.09 12.19
CA GLY A 397 33.81 35.18 12.49
C GLY A 397 32.38 34.64 12.58
N PRO A 398 31.40 35.50 12.91
CA PRO A 398 30.02 35.08 13.15
C PRO A 398 29.30 34.61 11.88
N ARG A 399 29.88 34.80 10.69
CA ARG A 399 29.29 34.37 9.41
C ARG A 399 30.29 33.59 8.58
N VAL A 400 29.86 32.42 8.11
CA VAL A 400 30.58 31.60 7.13
C VAL A 400 29.68 31.42 5.91
N ASN A 401 30.23 31.64 4.72
CA ASN A 401 29.52 31.46 3.46
C ASN A 401 30.23 30.38 2.63
N ALA A 402 29.46 29.44 2.09
CA ALA A 402 29.91 28.50 1.08
C ALA A 402 29.09 28.68 -0.21
N MET A 403 29.78 28.66 -1.34
CA MET A 403 29.18 28.66 -2.66
C MET A 403 29.44 27.30 -3.29
N LEU A 404 28.37 26.55 -3.58
CA LEU A 404 28.45 25.21 -4.14
C LEU A 404 27.89 25.23 -5.56
N ALA A 405 28.62 24.68 -6.53
CA ALA A 405 28.09 24.55 -7.88
C ALA A 405 26.88 23.60 -7.86
N ARG A 406 25.74 24.02 -8.42
CA ARG A 406 24.52 23.21 -8.49
C ARG A 406 24.75 21.90 -9.26
N SER A 407 25.63 21.92 -10.25
CA SER A 407 25.96 20.79 -11.12
C SER A 407 26.57 19.58 -10.40
N ILE A 408 27.07 19.72 -9.17
CA ILE A 408 27.60 18.58 -8.41
C ILE A 408 26.47 17.67 -7.88
N PHE A 409 25.25 18.21 -7.73
CA PHE A 409 24.11 17.47 -7.20
C PHE A 409 23.21 16.96 -8.33
N PRO A 410 22.77 15.70 -8.30
CA PRO A 410 21.75 15.20 -9.23
C PRO A 410 20.36 15.81 -8.92
N SER A 411 19.39 15.58 -9.80
CA SER A 411 17.99 15.92 -9.54
C SER A 411 17.45 15.22 -8.29
N GLY A 412 16.80 15.97 -7.39
CA GLY A 412 16.20 15.45 -6.17
C GLY A 412 16.39 16.37 -4.95
N ILE A 413 16.09 15.83 -3.77
CA ILE A 413 16.27 16.53 -2.51
C ILE A 413 17.75 16.48 -2.09
N VAL A 414 18.37 17.65 -1.95
CA VAL A 414 19.68 17.81 -1.31
C VAL A 414 19.45 18.11 0.16
N HIS A 415 20.08 17.32 1.03
CA HIS A 415 20.06 17.51 2.47
C HIS A 415 21.40 18.08 2.93
N PHE A 416 21.38 19.33 3.40
CA PHE A 416 22.54 19.93 4.05
C PHE A 416 22.48 19.67 5.55
N THR A 417 23.59 19.18 6.10
CA THR A 417 23.74 18.94 7.53
C THR A 417 25.05 19.55 8.02
N VAL A 418 24.96 20.30 9.11
CA VAL A 418 26.11 20.86 9.83
C VAL A 418 26.38 19.98 11.04
N PHE A 419 27.64 19.61 11.25
CA PHE A 419 28.09 18.84 12.39
C PHE A 419 29.13 19.60 13.21
N ASN A 420 29.09 19.39 14.53
CA ASN A 420 30.15 19.85 15.43
C ASN A 420 31.41 18.96 15.34
N SER A 421 32.44 19.29 16.13
CA SER A 421 33.70 18.54 16.20
C SER A 421 33.56 17.07 16.64
N GLN A 422 32.41 16.67 17.17
CA GLN A 422 32.08 15.31 17.61
C GLN A 422 31.21 14.56 16.57
N TYR A 423 31.03 15.12 15.38
CA TYR A 423 30.14 14.61 14.33
C TYR A 423 28.67 14.50 14.76
N GLN A 424 28.23 15.32 15.72
CA GLN A 424 26.80 15.43 16.07
C GLN A 424 26.14 16.44 15.14
N PRO A 425 25.01 16.10 14.49
CA PRO A 425 24.27 17.04 13.66
C PRO A 425 23.67 18.14 14.53
N VAL A 426 23.87 19.40 14.15
CA VAL A 426 23.40 20.57 14.92
C VAL A 426 22.43 21.46 14.14
N SER A 427 22.41 21.36 12.81
CA SER A 427 21.50 22.15 11.97
C SER A 427 21.34 21.50 10.60
N GLU A 428 20.12 21.49 10.07
CA GLU A 428 19.78 20.80 8.82
C GLU A 428 18.87 21.62 7.91
N ARG A 429 19.03 21.44 6.60
CA ARG A 429 18.22 22.12 5.59
C ARG A 429 18.11 21.30 4.31
N MET A 430 16.87 20.99 3.92
CA MET A 430 16.57 20.35 2.62
C MET A 430 16.32 21.39 1.54
N ILE A 431 16.85 21.20 0.34
CA ILE A 431 16.44 21.95 -0.85
C ILE A 431 16.17 20.98 -2.00
N PHE A 432 15.48 21.43 -3.06
CA PHE A 432 15.32 20.64 -4.28
C PHE A 432 16.25 21.16 -5.37
N VAL A 433 17.01 20.26 -5.99
CA VAL A 433 17.78 20.54 -7.21
C VAL A 433 17.08 19.84 -8.38
N ASP A 434 16.87 20.57 -9.47
CA ASP A 434 16.34 20.04 -10.72
C ASP A 434 17.37 20.25 -11.83
N GLN A 435 17.91 19.17 -12.37
CA GLN A 435 18.81 19.19 -13.53
C GLN A 435 18.04 19.17 -14.86
N GLN A 436 16.71 19.12 -14.84
CA GLN A 436 15.83 19.02 -16.01
C GLN A 436 16.19 17.83 -16.90
N ASP A 437 16.55 16.70 -16.28
CA ASP A 437 17.08 15.50 -16.92
C ASP A 437 16.08 14.33 -16.99
N ASN A 438 14.82 14.57 -16.58
CA ASN A 438 13.71 13.65 -16.75
C ASN A 438 13.50 13.25 -18.22
N LEU A 439 12.97 12.05 -18.43
CA LEU A 439 12.60 11.59 -19.77
C LEU A 439 11.44 12.41 -20.31
N SER A 440 11.61 12.97 -21.51
CA SER A 440 10.56 13.66 -22.24
C SER A 440 9.71 12.62 -22.98
N VAL A 441 8.47 12.45 -22.53
CA VAL A 441 7.49 11.52 -23.11
C VAL A 441 6.49 12.29 -23.97
N THR A 442 6.42 11.97 -25.26
CA THR A 442 5.40 12.47 -26.18
C THR A 442 4.38 11.38 -26.45
N VAL A 443 3.11 11.76 -26.57
CA VAL A 443 2.01 10.86 -26.91
C VAL A 443 1.20 11.53 -28.00
N VAL A 444 1.14 10.90 -29.17
CA VAL A 444 0.49 11.43 -30.37
C VAL A 444 -0.63 10.46 -30.77
N PRO A 445 -1.90 10.87 -30.65
CA PRO A 445 -3.02 10.09 -31.16
C PRO A 445 -3.08 10.17 -32.69
N SER A 446 -3.58 9.10 -33.32
CA SER A 446 -3.77 9.06 -34.79
C SER A 446 -4.81 10.04 -35.34
N LYS A 447 -5.74 10.53 -34.49
CA LYS A 447 -6.79 11.51 -34.82
C LYS A 447 -7.01 12.43 -33.61
N GLU A 448 -7.58 13.62 -33.85
CA GLU A 448 -7.98 14.54 -32.77
C GLU A 448 -9.31 14.14 -32.11
N ILE A 449 -10.21 13.55 -32.89
CA ILE A 449 -11.56 13.14 -32.50
C ILE A 449 -11.82 11.74 -33.02
N TYR A 450 -12.40 10.89 -32.17
CA TYR A 450 -12.76 9.51 -32.48
C TYR A 450 -14.26 9.31 -32.33
N GLY A 451 -14.83 8.35 -33.05
CA GLY A 451 -16.19 7.87 -32.80
C GLY A 451 -16.27 6.92 -31.61
N THR A 452 -17.48 6.53 -31.22
CA THR A 452 -17.70 5.37 -30.34
C THR A 452 -17.27 4.06 -31.03
N ARG A 453 -16.72 3.12 -30.26
CA ARG A 453 -16.11 1.86 -30.75
C ARG A 453 -15.04 2.03 -31.85
N ASP A 454 -14.49 3.23 -32.03
CA ASP A 454 -13.42 3.51 -32.99
C ASP A 454 -12.08 2.95 -32.47
N SER A 455 -11.21 2.56 -33.40
CA SER A 455 -9.85 2.12 -33.09
C SER A 455 -8.96 3.34 -32.88
N ILE A 456 -8.41 3.47 -31.69
CA ILE A 456 -7.50 4.53 -31.28
C ILE A 456 -6.09 3.97 -31.28
N ALA A 457 -5.21 4.55 -32.10
CA ALA A 457 -3.79 4.22 -32.13
C ALA A 457 -2.98 5.39 -31.53
N LEU A 458 -2.01 5.06 -30.68
CA LEU A 458 -1.11 6.01 -30.04
C LEU A 458 0.33 5.72 -30.46
N ALA A 459 1.02 6.76 -30.93
CA ALA A 459 2.47 6.76 -31.07
C ALA A 459 3.08 7.45 -29.85
N ILE A 460 4.04 6.80 -29.21
CA ILE A 460 4.71 7.27 -28.01
C ILE A 460 6.20 7.44 -28.32
N GLY A 461 6.75 8.63 -28.09
CA GLY A 461 8.18 8.90 -28.25
C GLY A 461 8.82 9.22 -26.90
N VAL A 462 10.04 8.75 -26.69
CA VAL A 462 10.81 9.05 -25.46
C VAL A 462 12.19 9.59 -25.79
N LYS A 463 12.49 10.78 -25.26
CA LYS A 463 13.77 11.47 -25.42
C LYS A 463 14.43 11.83 -24.10
N ASN A 464 15.75 11.96 -24.09
CA ASN A 464 16.51 12.50 -22.96
C ASN A 464 16.57 14.04 -23.01
N LYS A 465 17.26 14.66 -22.04
CA LYS A 465 17.51 16.11 -21.98
C LYS A 465 18.20 16.68 -23.23
N SER A 466 19.10 15.92 -23.85
CA SER A 466 19.82 16.31 -25.07
C SER A 466 18.94 16.22 -26.33
N GLY A 467 17.74 15.64 -26.22
CA GLY A 467 16.84 15.41 -27.36
C GLY A 467 17.06 14.07 -28.08
N ASP A 468 17.99 13.24 -27.60
CA ASP A 468 18.24 11.91 -28.18
C ASP A 468 17.14 10.93 -27.80
N ALA A 469 16.80 10.05 -28.74
CA ALA A 469 15.90 8.93 -28.50
C ALA A 469 16.43 7.97 -27.43
N VAL A 470 15.55 7.49 -26.55
CA VAL A 470 15.90 6.56 -25.47
C VAL A 470 15.22 5.21 -25.70
N SER A 471 16.04 4.19 -25.95
CA SER A 471 15.57 2.80 -26.14
C SER A 471 15.38 2.05 -24.82
N ASN A 472 14.61 0.96 -24.87
CA ASN A 472 14.35 0.06 -23.74
C ASN A 472 13.77 0.77 -22.49
N VAL A 473 13.02 1.85 -22.69
CA VAL A 473 12.25 2.50 -21.62
C VAL A 473 11.04 1.63 -21.32
N SER A 474 10.88 1.22 -20.05
CA SER A 474 9.73 0.45 -19.60
C SER A 474 8.58 1.40 -19.25
N LEU A 475 7.61 1.49 -20.14
CA LEU A 475 6.41 2.33 -20.02
C LEU A 475 5.21 1.51 -19.52
N SER A 476 4.27 2.21 -18.91
CA SER A 476 2.92 1.76 -18.59
C SER A 476 1.92 2.79 -19.10
N VAL A 477 0.79 2.32 -19.63
CA VAL A 477 -0.26 3.14 -20.22
C VAL A 477 -1.59 2.82 -19.54
N SER A 478 -2.25 3.84 -19.00
CA SER A 478 -3.64 3.76 -18.53
C SER A 478 -4.52 4.72 -19.33
N VAL A 479 -5.74 4.28 -19.66
CA VAL A 479 -6.76 5.11 -20.31
C VAL A 479 -8.07 4.94 -19.58
N THR A 480 -8.67 6.05 -19.14
CA THR A 480 -9.92 6.06 -18.37
C THR A 480 -10.97 6.99 -18.98
N ASP A 481 -12.24 6.64 -18.84
CA ASP A 481 -13.39 7.47 -19.23
C ASP A 481 -13.64 8.57 -18.20
N ASP A 482 -13.42 9.84 -18.58
CA ASP A 482 -13.52 10.99 -17.67
C ASP A 482 -14.95 11.23 -17.15
N SER A 483 -15.97 10.66 -17.82
CA SER A 483 -17.36 10.71 -17.34
C SER A 483 -17.61 9.80 -16.14
N GLN A 484 -16.70 8.86 -15.86
CA GLN A 484 -16.79 7.86 -14.79
C GLN A 484 -15.59 7.90 -13.85
N VAL A 485 -14.43 8.36 -14.31
CA VAL A 485 -13.17 8.38 -13.56
C VAL A 485 -12.65 9.81 -13.44
N LYS A 486 -12.60 10.31 -12.21
CA LYS A 486 -12.00 11.61 -11.90
C LYS A 486 -10.56 11.42 -11.46
N LEU A 487 -9.63 11.90 -12.28
CA LEU A 487 -8.19 11.91 -11.98
C LEU A 487 -7.78 13.28 -11.43
N ASP A 488 -7.03 13.30 -10.33
CA ASP A 488 -6.34 14.51 -9.88
C ASP A 488 -5.25 14.88 -10.91
N SER A 489 -5.29 16.11 -11.42
CA SER A 489 -4.37 16.59 -12.45
C SER A 489 -2.92 16.68 -11.96
N MET A 490 -2.72 16.78 -10.64
CA MET A 490 -1.42 16.96 -9.99
C MET A 490 -1.12 15.84 -9.00
N GLU A 491 -1.70 14.64 -9.22
CA GLU A 491 -1.47 13.49 -8.35
C GLU A 491 0.01 13.06 -8.33
N ASN A 492 0.34 12.24 -7.33
CA ASN A 492 1.65 11.59 -7.27
C ASN A 492 1.83 10.67 -8.48
N ASN A 493 2.93 10.85 -9.21
CA ASN A 493 3.29 10.08 -10.39
C ASN A 493 4.73 9.57 -10.25
N LEU A 494 5.22 8.77 -11.19
CA LEU A 494 6.54 8.18 -11.08
C LEU A 494 7.65 9.23 -10.90
N VAL A 495 7.58 10.37 -11.59
CA VAL A 495 8.59 11.45 -11.49
C VAL A 495 8.53 12.12 -10.12
N SER A 496 7.35 12.60 -9.71
CA SER A 496 7.19 13.26 -8.41
C SER A 496 7.44 12.31 -7.23
N ASN A 497 7.19 11.02 -7.39
CA ASN A 497 7.51 10.04 -6.36
C ASN A 497 9.02 9.82 -6.20
N MET A 498 9.74 9.59 -7.31
CA MET A 498 11.17 9.23 -7.27
C MET A 498 12.06 10.39 -6.84
N LEU A 499 11.71 11.61 -7.25
CA LEU A 499 12.50 12.81 -6.96
C LEU A 499 12.11 13.49 -5.64
N LEU A 500 10.84 13.39 -5.22
CA LEU A 500 10.30 14.15 -4.09
C LEU A 500 9.62 13.26 -3.05
N ALA A 501 8.48 12.63 -3.36
CA ALA A 501 7.61 12.06 -2.34
C ALA A 501 8.26 10.90 -1.56
N SER A 502 9.07 10.06 -2.21
CA SER A 502 9.78 8.96 -1.55
C SER A 502 10.89 9.41 -0.58
N GLY A 503 11.32 10.68 -0.67
CA GLY A 503 12.35 11.25 0.20
C GLY A 503 11.80 11.99 1.41
N LEU A 504 10.48 12.12 1.56
CA LEU A 504 9.85 12.92 2.61
C LEU A 504 8.87 12.08 3.45
N LYS A 505 8.72 12.46 4.72
CA LYS A 505 7.75 11.86 5.63
C LYS A 505 6.41 12.60 5.58
N GLY A 506 5.32 11.84 5.74
CA GLY A 506 3.95 12.36 5.79
C GLY A 506 3.33 12.61 4.41
N THR A 507 2.04 12.93 4.40
CA THR A 507 1.27 13.15 3.17
C THR A 507 1.70 14.46 2.50
N ILE A 508 1.93 14.40 1.19
CA ILE A 508 2.18 15.57 0.34
C ILE A 508 0.96 15.78 -0.54
N GLU A 509 0.37 16.96 -0.48
CA GLU A 509 -0.80 17.27 -1.29
C GLU A 509 -0.40 17.67 -2.71
N SER A 510 -0.95 16.98 -3.70
CA SER A 510 -0.67 17.20 -5.13
C SER A 510 0.84 17.15 -5.49
N PRO A 511 1.56 16.03 -5.25
CA PRO A 511 3.02 15.97 -5.47
C PRO A 511 3.43 16.29 -6.91
N GLY A 512 2.58 15.99 -7.90
CA GLY A 512 2.85 16.27 -9.32
C GLY A 512 2.96 17.77 -9.63
N TYR A 513 2.36 18.65 -8.83
CA TYR A 513 2.47 20.11 -9.00
C TYR A 513 3.91 20.61 -8.86
N TYR A 514 4.64 20.09 -7.87
CA TYR A 514 6.00 20.54 -7.57
C TYR A 514 7.01 20.19 -8.68
N THR A 515 6.68 19.21 -9.52
CA THR A 515 7.50 18.79 -10.67
C THR A 515 6.88 19.19 -12.02
N SER A 516 5.82 20.00 -12.05
CA SER A 516 5.08 20.31 -13.28
C SER A 516 5.68 21.45 -14.10
N GLY A 517 6.66 22.18 -13.55
CA GLY A 517 7.19 23.41 -14.15
C GLY A 517 6.25 24.62 -14.06
N ALA A 518 5.22 24.59 -13.19
CA ALA A 518 4.35 25.75 -12.99
C ALA A 518 5.16 26.94 -12.41
N PRO A 519 4.81 28.21 -12.71
CA PRO A 519 5.63 29.38 -12.36
C PRO A 519 6.04 29.47 -10.88
N ASP A 520 5.11 29.17 -9.95
CA ASP A 520 5.37 29.21 -8.51
C ASP A 520 5.77 27.84 -7.90
N ALA A 521 5.86 26.78 -8.70
CA ALA A 521 6.10 25.42 -8.20
C ALA A 521 7.41 25.31 -7.41
N ALA A 522 8.51 25.90 -7.92
CA ALA A 522 9.81 25.88 -7.25
C ALA A 522 9.79 26.62 -5.90
N LYS A 523 9.11 27.77 -5.83
CA LYS A 523 8.93 28.55 -4.60
C LYS A 523 8.08 27.78 -3.58
N ASN A 524 6.98 27.18 -4.03
CA ASN A 524 6.09 26.39 -3.18
C ASN A 524 6.74 25.07 -2.74
N LEU A 525 7.64 24.52 -3.55
CA LEU A 525 8.47 23.37 -3.18
C LEU A 525 9.49 23.73 -2.08
N ASP A 526 10.10 24.91 -2.13
CA ASP A 526 10.94 25.39 -1.01
C ASP A 526 10.13 25.49 0.30
N LEU A 527 8.90 26.00 0.23
CA LEU A 527 7.98 26.01 1.37
C LEU A 527 7.65 24.59 1.87
N LEU A 528 7.39 23.65 0.96
CA LEU A 528 7.17 22.24 1.32
C LEU A 528 8.40 21.67 2.04
N LEU A 529 9.61 21.90 1.55
CA LEU A 529 10.84 21.36 2.16
C LEU A 529 11.23 22.05 3.48
N LEU A 530 10.73 23.26 3.72
CA LEU A 530 10.86 23.93 5.02
C LEU A 530 9.83 23.43 6.05
N THR A 531 8.67 22.97 5.58
CA THR A 531 7.50 22.67 6.43
C THR A 531 7.09 21.21 6.48
N GLN A 532 7.68 20.36 5.64
CA GLN A 532 7.64 18.93 5.87
C GLN A 532 8.82 18.54 6.74
N GLY A 533 8.49 18.18 7.97
CA GLY A 533 9.44 17.95 9.05
C GLY A 533 10.61 17.07 8.63
N TRP A 534 11.78 17.52 9.09
CA TRP A 534 13.01 16.77 9.37
C TRP A 534 13.02 15.33 8.84
N THR A 535 13.75 15.06 7.76
CA THR A 535 14.07 13.68 7.39
C THR A 535 15.07 13.16 8.40
N SER A 536 14.61 12.21 9.22
CA SER A 536 15.41 11.42 10.13
C SER A 536 16.37 10.54 9.34
N TYR A 537 17.41 11.15 8.75
CA TYR A 537 18.67 10.45 8.67
C TYR A 537 18.87 9.86 10.05
N ARG A 538 18.93 8.53 10.11
CA ARG A 538 19.12 7.80 11.36
C ARG A 538 20.58 8.01 11.72
N TRP A 539 21.01 9.26 11.96
CA TRP A 539 22.39 9.66 12.16
C TRP A 539 22.99 8.85 13.30
N ALA A 540 22.21 8.64 14.37
CA ALA A 540 22.58 7.74 15.46
C ALA A 540 22.96 6.33 14.97
N GLU A 541 22.28 5.80 13.95
CA GLU A 541 22.53 4.45 13.41
C GLU A 541 23.60 4.43 12.33
N MET A 542 23.64 5.45 11.47
CA MET A 542 24.68 5.61 10.45
C MET A 542 26.06 5.86 11.07
N LEU A 543 26.07 6.48 12.25
CA LEU A 543 27.30 6.77 13.00
C LEU A 543 27.62 5.68 14.04
N ALA A 544 26.68 4.78 14.34
CA ALA A 544 26.88 3.62 15.22
C ALA A 544 27.69 2.51 14.53
N PRO A 545 28.27 1.57 15.31
CA PRO A 545 28.86 0.36 14.74
C PRO A 545 27.87 -0.44 13.89
N ALA A 546 28.39 -1.05 12.83
CA ALA A 546 27.62 -1.88 11.91
C ALA A 546 26.77 -2.94 12.64
N SER A 547 25.47 -2.92 12.38
CA SER A 547 24.52 -3.94 12.86
C SER A 547 24.03 -4.81 11.69
N THR A 548 23.55 -6.02 12.01
CA THR A 548 23.00 -6.93 11.00
C THR A 548 21.54 -6.59 10.70
N PRO A 549 21.12 -6.56 9.42
CA PRO A 549 19.71 -6.37 9.05
C PRO A 549 18.79 -7.43 9.67
N LEU A 550 17.63 -6.99 10.17
CA LEU A 550 16.63 -7.87 10.80
C LEU A 550 15.84 -8.65 9.75
N PHE A 551 15.47 -7.98 8.66
CA PHE A 551 14.72 -8.56 7.56
C PHE A 551 15.64 -8.82 6.37
N LYS A 552 15.51 -10.00 5.76
CA LYS A 552 16.36 -10.43 4.65
C LYS A 552 15.75 -10.00 3.31
N ALA A 553 16.61 -9.67 2.36
CA ALA A 553 16.21 -9.51 0.97
C ALA A 553 15.80 -10.87 0.38
N GLU A 554 14.78 -10.85 -0.47
CA GLU A 554 14.19 -12.03 -1.09
C GLU A 554 14.35 -11.95 -2.61
N PRO A 555 15.51 -12.35 -3.18
CA PRO A 555 15.76 -12.26 -4.62
C PRO A 555 14.85 -13.20 -5.44
N GLU A 556 14.33 -14.25 -4.80
CA GLU A 556 13.34 -15.17 -5.36
C GLU A 556 12.46 -15.72 -4.23
N PHE A 557 11.35 -16.37 -4.59
CA PHE A 557 10.58 -17.15 -3.62
C PHE A 557 11.36 -18.41 -3.23
N VAL A 558 11.57 -18.58 -1.92
CA VAL A 558 12.22 -19.74 -1.33
C VAL A 558 11.37 -20.31 -0.21
N LEU A 559 11.38 -21.63 -0.05
CA LEU A 559 10.79 -22.30 1.09
C LEU A 559 11.92 -22.78 2.00
N ASN A 560 12.00 -22.20 3.20
CA ASN A 560 13.05 -22.51 4.17
C ASN A 560 12.45 -23.13 5.42
N GLY A 561 13.28 -23.86 6.16
CA GLY A 561 12.91 -24.33 7.48
C GLY A 561 14.05 -25.02 8.19
N THR A 562 13.71 -25.71 9.26
CA THR A 562 14.67 -26.43 10.11
C THR A 562 14.17 -27.83 10.42
N VAL A 563 15.07 -28.81 10.36
CA VAL A 563 14.91 -30.17 10.87
C VAL A 563 15.62 -30.29 12.21
N THR A 564 14.89 -30.73 13.21
CA THR A 564 15.40 -30.99 14.56
C THR A 564 15.04 -32.41 14.99
N ASN A 565 15.62 -32.89 16.08
CA ASN A 565 15.08 -34.03 16.80
C ASN A 565 13.93 -33.59 17.74
N LEU A 566 13.25 -34.53 18.40
CA LEU A 566 12.16 -34.19 19.33
C LEU A 566 12.59 -33.34 20.55
N SER A 567 13.89 -33.25 20.85
CA SER A 567 14.45 -32.36 21.87
C SER A 567 14.83 -30.97 21.35
N GLY A 568 14.58 -30.67 20.06
CA GLY A 568 14.86 -29.39 19.43
C GLY A 568 16.30 -29.20 18.92
N LYS A 569 17.17 -30.22 18.99
CA LYS A 569 18.54 -30.13 18.46
C LYS A 569 18.55 -30.26 16.94
N PRO A 570 19.31 -29.43 16.20
CA PRO A 570 19.43 -29.55 14.75
C PRO A 570 19.94 -30.92 14.30
N VAL A 571 19.43 -31.43 13.17
CA VAL A 571 19.84 -32.72 12.60
C VAL A 571 20.31 -32.53 11.15
N PRO A 572 21.60 -32.70 10.86
CA PRO A 572 22.16 -32.54 9.50
C PRO A 572 22.01 -33.79 8.64
N GLY A 573 22.03 -33.61 7.31
CA GLY A 573 22.09 -34.70 6.32
C GLY A 573 20.77 -35.48 6.15
N ASN A 574 19.66 -34.98 6.68
CA ASN A 574 18.36 -35.63 6.56
C ASN A 574 17.62 -35.14 5.31
N ALA A 575 17.02 -36.07 4.58
CA ALA A 575 16.22 -35.74 3.40
C ALA A 575 14.92 -35.03 3.81
N VAL A 576 14.61 -33.94 3.12
CA VAL A 576 13.39 -33.16 3.28
C VAL A 576 12.69 -33.11 1.93
N PHE A 577 11.43 -33.56 1.90
CA PHE A 577 10.60 -33.56 0.71
C PHE A 577 9.53 -32.49 0.82
N ALA A 578 9.32 -31.73 -0.24
CA ALA A 578 8.21 -30.80 -0.39
C ALA A 578 7.33 -31.21 -1.56
N MET A 579 6.02 -31.32 -1.31
CA MET A 579 5.02 -31.62 -2.31
C MET A 579 4.02 -30.47 -2.39
N GLY A 580 3.83 -29.95 -3.60
CA GLY A 580 2.90 -28.86 -3.86
C GLY A 580 1.49 -29.38 -4.16
N SER A 581 0.48 -28.74 -3.57
CA SER A 581 -0.94 -28.98 -3.88
C SER A 581 -1.43 -27.99 -4.95
N GLY A 582 -2.08 -28.48 -6.01
CA GLY A 582 -2.66 -27.63 -7.05
C GLY A 582 -2.67 -28.29 -8.43
N LYS A 583 -2.97 -27.50 -9.47
CA LYS A 583 -2.95 -27.96 -10.88
C LYS A 583 -1.58 -28.45 -11.33
N VAL A 584 -0.52 -27.85 -10.79
CA VAL A 584 0.85 -28.27 -11.04
C VAL A 584 1.25 -29.22 -9.92
N LYS A 585 1.27 -30.53 -10.22
CA LYS A 585 1.86 -31.52 -9.32
C LYS A 585 3.36 -31.28 -9.26
N MET A 586 3.85 -30.81 -8.13
CA MET A 586 5.25 -30.51 -7.91
C MET A 586 5.79 -31.33 -6.75
N MET A 587 6.95 -31.95 -6.94
CA MET A 587 7.73 -32.58 -5.89
C MET A 587 9.16 -32.06 -5.95
N MET A 588 9.72 -31.77 -4.79
CA MET A 588 11.11 -31.37 -4.62
C MET A 588 11.70 -32.09 -3.42
N ASP A 589 12.99 -32.32 -3.46
CA ASP A 589 13.77 -32.78 -2.32
C ASP A 589 14.99 -31.89 -2.08
N THR A 590 15.46 -31.92 -0.84
CA THR A 590 16.68 -31.26 -0.39
C THR A 590 17.20 -31.98 0.85
N VAL A 591 18.36 -31.56 1.36
CA VAL A 591 18.94 -32.10 2.60
C VAL A 591 19.17 -30.99 3.61
N SER A 592 19.04 -31.32 4.90
CA SER A 592 19.36 -30.38 5.97
C SER A 592 20.88 -30.16 6.09
N ASP A 593 21.30 -28.91 6.31
CA ASP A 593 22.71 -28.55 6.54
C ASP A 593 23.19 -28.84 7.97
N ALA A 594 24.43 -28.46 8.31
CA ALA A 594 25.02 -28.62 9.64
C ALA A 594 24.18 -28.00 10.77
N GLY A 595 23.45 -26.91 10.48
CA GLY A 595 22.52 -26.25 11.39
C GLY A 595 21.10 -26.79 11.31
N GLY A 596 20.88 -27.93 10.65
CA GLY A 596 19.58 -28.54 10.43
C GLY A 596 18.70 -27.77 9.45
N ARG A 597 19.21 -26.75 8.75
CA ARG A 597 18.41 -25.88 7.87
C ARG A 597 18.21 -26.53 6.52
N PHE A 598 17.01 -26.40 5.96
CA PHE A 598 16.71 -26.81 4.59
C PHE A 598 16.19 -25.64 3.77
N LYS A 599 16.39 -25.72 2.44
CA LYS A 599 15.98 -24.68 1.49
C LYS A 599 15.55 -25.32 0.16
N PHE A 600 14.38 -24.92 -0.32
CA PHE A 600 13.90 -25.12 -1.68
C PHE A 600 13.91 -23.79 -2.43
N LYS A 601 14.33 -23.81 -3.71
CA LYS A 601 14.50 -22.64 -4.59
C LYS A 601 14.13 -23.01 -6.03
N ASN A 602 14.10 -22.05 -6.97
CA ASN A 602 13.74 -22.27 -8.37
C ASN A 602 12.33 -22.86 -8.56
N PHE A 603 11.35 -22.33 -7.82
CA PHE A 603 9.96 -22.74 -8.01
C PHE A 603 9.48 -22.37 -9.43
N PRO A 604 8.76 -23.27 -10.12
CA PRO A 604 8.12 -22.95 -11.39
C PRO A 604 7.06 -21.87 -11.18
N LYS A 605 6.61 -21.25 -12.27
CA LYS A 605 5.49 -20.31 -12.23
C LYS A 605 4.22 -21.04 -11.80
N ILE A 606 3.88 -20.91 -10.53
CA ILE A 606 2.74 -21.56 -9.88
C ILE A 606 1.85 -20.50 -9.24
N ASP A 607 0.56 -20.57 -9.53
CA ASP A 607 -0.47 -19.76 -8.87
C ASP A 607 -0.98 -20.53 -7.64
N THR A 608 -1.13 -19.82 -6.52
CA THR A 608 -1.77 -20.27 -5.27
C THR A 608 -1.45 -21.74 -4.93
N ILE A 609 -0.22 -22.00 -4.50
CA ILE A 609 0.23 -23.33 -4.06
C ILE A 609 0.22 -23.44 -2.54
N SER A 610 0.01 -24.64 -2.02
CA SER A 610 0.30 -24.98 -0.63
C SER A 610 1.24 -26.18 -0.61
N PHE A 611 2.04 -26.32 0.43
CA PHE A 611 3.09 -27.33 0.51
C PHE A 611 2.83 -28.30 1.65
N PHE A 612 2.99 -29.59 1.37
CA PHE A 612 3.25 -30.62 2.35
C PHE A 612 4.76 -30.83 2.45
N ILE A 613 5.34 -30.70 3.64
CA ILE A 613 6.77 -30.88 3.90
C ILE A 613 6.97 -32.03 4.86
N GLN A 614 7.86 -32.96 4.54
CA GLN A 614 8.19 -34.09 5.39
C GLN A 614 9.70 -34.31 5.48
N ALA A 615 10.22 -34.46 6.70
CA ALA A 615 11.59 -34.94 6.92
C ALA A 615 11.62 -36.45 7.12
N ARG A 616 12.67 -37.08 6.59
CA ARG A 616 12.97 -38.50 6.77
C ARG A 616 14.43 -38.68 7.17
N ASN A 617 14.73 -39.73 7.92
CA ASN A 617 16.13 -40.07 8.21
C ASN A 617 16.84 -40.64 6.96
N ALA A 618 18.17 -40.81 7.02
CA ALA A 618 18.98 -41.34 5.92
C ALA A 618 18.56 -42.75 5.44
N LYS A 619 17.75 -43.49 6.22
CA LYS A 619 17.18 -44.80 5.86
C LYS A 619 15.73 -44.71 5.36
N GLY A 620 15.24 -43.51 5.07
CA GLY A 620 13.87 -43.26 4.56
C GLY A 620 12.75 -43.45 5.60
N ARG A 621 13.06 -43.62 6.89
CA ARG A 621 12.07 -43.84 7.96
C ARG A 621 11.63 -42.53 8.61
N LYS A 622 10.40 -42.51 9.13
CA LYS A 622 9.75 -41.33 9.75
C LYS A 622 10.57 -40.73 10.91
N GLY A 623 11.30 -41.55 11.69
CA GLY A 623 12.28 -41.11 12.70
C GLY A 623 11.74 -40.19 13.81
N ASN A 624 12.54 -39.92 14.85
CA ASN A 624 12.21 -38.94 15.90
C ASN A 624 12.60 -37.52 15.46
N LEU A 625 12.06 -37.08 14.32
CA LEU A 625 12.38 -35.79 13.69
C LEU A 625 11.25 -34.79 13.88
N ALA A 626 11.61 -33.51 13.90
CA ALA A 626 10.69 -32.39 13.89
C ALA A 626 11.02 -31.42 12.74
N VAL A 627 10.01 -30.98 11.99
CA VAL A 627 10.12 -30.02 10.88
C VAL A 627 9.40 -28.74 11.25
N LYS A 628 10.07 -27.62 11.03
CA LYS A 628 9.47 -26.29 11.14
C LYS A 628 9.78 -25.50 9.88
N VAL A 629 8.76 -24.92 9.25
CA VAL A 629 8.91 -24.01 8.11
C VAL A 629 9.05 -22.59 8.65
N ASP A 630 9.89 -21.78 8.00
CA ASP A 630 10.00 -20.36 8.29
C ASP A 630 8.83 -19.62 7.63
N GLU A 631 8.01 -18.95 8.45
CA GLU A 631 6.88 -18.17 7.96
C GLU A 631 7.29 -16.74 7.63
N PHE A 632 6.64 -16.16 6.62
CA PHE A 632 6.79 -14.74 6.30
C PHE A 632 6.19 -13.90 7.44
N ALA A 633 7.02 -13.06 8.05
CA ALA A 633 6.59 -12.09 9.05
C ALA A 633 6.22 -10.77 8.34
N PRO A 634 4.93 -10.46 8.16
CA PRO A 634 4.52 -9.25 7.48
C PRO A 634 4.78 -8.00 8.30
N ALA A 635 4.88 -6.88 7.60
CA ALA A 635 4.99 -5.59 8.26
C ALA A 635 3.73 -5.28 9.08
N ALA A 636 3.93 -4.78 10.30
CA ALA A 636 2.86 -4.28 11.14
C ALA A 636 2.03 -3.23 10.40
N VAL A 637 0.72 -3.22 10.60
CA VAL A 637 -0.14 -2.13 10.12
C VAL A 637 -0.04 -1.01 11.16
N PRO A 638 0.60 0.13 10.85
CA PRO A 638 0.59 1.26 11.78
C PRO A 638 -0.87 1.68 12.02
N ALA A 639 -1.15 2.30 13.17
CA ALA A 639 -2.43 2.96 13.37
C ALA A 639 -2.54 4.08 12.32
N LEU A 640 -3.18 3.79 11.20
CA LEU A 640 -3.41 4.78 10.16
C LEU A 640 -4.36 5.79 10.76
N THR A 641 -4.02 7.08 10.63
CA THR A 641 -4.93 8.17 10.97
C THR A 641 -6.24 7.88 10.25
N SER A 642 -7.27 7.51 11.01
CA SER A 642 -8.57 7.17 10.43
C SER A 642 -9.18 8.47 9.98
N PHE A 643 -9.11 8.75 8.69
CA PHE A 643 -9.81 9.88 8.10
C PHE A 643 -11.29 9.56 8.15
N THR A 644 -12.07 10.39 8.84
CA THR A 644 -13.52 10.34 8.76
C THR A 644 -13.93 10.93 7.41
N THR A 645 -13.88 10.11 6.37
CA THR A 645 -14.33 10.46 5.02
C THR A 645 -15.85 10.37 4.97
N MET A 646 -16.47 11.40 4.39
CA MET A 646 -17.88 11.30 4.04
C MET A 646 -18.04 10.26 2.92
N PRO A 647 -18.92 9.26 3.07
CA PRO A 647 -19.17 8.30 2.02
C PRO A 647 -19.62 8.99 0.72
N TRP A 648 -19.26 8.42 -0.44
CA TRP A 648 -19.52 9.04 -1.75
C TRP A 648 -21.00 9.34 -2.02
N TYR A 649 -21.90 8.65 -1.34
CA TYR A 649 -23.35 8.78 -1.49
C TYR A 649 -23.96 9.87 -0.59
N VAL A 650 -23.17 10.52 0.28
CA VAL A 650 -23.63 11.55 1.21
C VAL A 650 -23.30 12.94 0.67
N ASN A 651 -24.31 13.80 0.55
CA ASN A 651 -24.18 15.19 0.05
C ASN A 651 -23.42 15.32 -1.27
N THR A 652 -23.44 14.27 -2.09
CA THR A 652 -22.63 14.23 -3.30
C THR A 652 -23.13 15.21 -4.34
N THR A 653 -22.21 16.05 -4.79
CA THR A 653 -22.37 16.95 -5.94
C THR A 653 -21.53 16.50 -7.13
N ASP A 654 -20.72 15.45 -6.96
CA ASP A 654 -19.81 14.93 -7.97
C ASP A 654 -20.56 13.96 -8.91
N SER A 655 -20.89 14.44 -10.10
CA SER A 655 -21.59 13.66 -11.12
C SER A 655 -20.76 12.49 -11.67
N THR A 656 -19.43 12.52 -11.55
CA THR A 656 -18.53 11.48 -12.06
C THR A 656 -18.64 10.19 -11.24
N VAL A 657 -18.63 10.29 -9.91
CA VAL A 657 -18.80 9.12 -9.03
C VAL A 657 -20.22 8.54 -9.15
N LEU A 658 -21.22 9.41 -9.26
CA LEU A 658 -22.61 8.98 -9.54
C LEU A 658 -22.70 8.21 -10.87
N ASN A 659 -22.05 8.70 -11.92
CA ASN A 659 -22.02 8.04 -13.22
C ASN A 659 -21.30 6.69 -13.17
N PHE A 660 -20.19 6.60 -12.44
CA PHE A 660 -19.47 5.35 -12.20
C PHE A 660 -20.38 4.29 -11.56
N VAL A 661 -21.04 4.65 -10.47
CA VAL A 661 -21.96 3.75 -9.74
C VAL A 661 -23.15 3.33 -10.61
N LYS A 662 -23.80 4.27 -11.31
CA LYS A 662 -24.92 3.97 -12.22
C LYS A 662 -24.54 2.96 -13.31
N ASN A 663 -23.34 3.07 -13.85
CA ASN A 663 -22.90 2.14 -14.89
C ASN A 663 -22.51 0.78 -14.33
N ASP A 664 -21.90 0.73 -13.14
CA ASP A 664 -21.63 -0.54 -12.47
C ASP A 664 -22.92 -1.33 -12.20
N ILE A 665 -23.98 -0.66 -11.73
CA ILE A 665 -25.32 -1.25 -11.59
C ILE A 665 -25.81 -1.81 -12.94
N ARG A 666 -25.67 -1.04 -14.03
CA ARG A 666 -26.12 -1.45 -15.36
C ARG A 666 -25.33 -2.65 -15.90
N LEU A 667 -24.01 -2.66 -15.72
CA LEU A 667 -23.13 -3.77 -16.13
C LEU A 667 -23.46 -5.05 -15.37
N LYS A 668 -23.76 -4.96 -14.07
CA LYS A 668 -24.21 -6.12 -13.28
C LYS A 668 -25.51 -6.70 -13.84
N ARG A 669 -26.54 -5.86 -14.05
CA ARG A 669 -27.82 -6.30 -14.64
C ARG A 669 -27.63 -7.01 -15.97
N GLN A 670 -26.76 -6.50 -16.84
CA GLN A 670 -26.46 -7.13 -18.14
C GLN A 670 -25.81 -8.51 -18.01
N LYS A 671 -24.83 -8.67 -17.10
CA LYS A 671 -24.21 -9.98 -16.84
C LYS A 671 -25.24 -11.01 -16.38
N PHE A 672 -26.19 -10.62 -15.53
CA PHE A 672 -27.27 -11.49 -15.06
C PHE A 672 -28.31 -11.81 -16.15
N SER A 673 -28.60 -10.89 -17.07
CA SER A 673 -29.53 -11.15 -18.17
C SER A 673 -29.00 -12.14 -19.22
N PHE A 674 -27.68 -12.34 -19.33
CA PHE A 674 -27.07 -13.28 -20.28
C PHE A 674 -26.93 -14.72 -19.74
N SER A 675 -26.96 -14.91 -18.40
CA SER A 675 -27.05 -16.24 -17.78
C SER A 675 -28.52 -16.64 -17.68
N GLY A 676 -29.05 -17.26 -18.74
CA GLY A 676 -30.45 -17.67 -18.81
C GLY A 676 -30.95 -18.45 -17.58
N ASN A 677 -32.16 -18.08 -17.14
CA ASN A 677 -33.02 -18.72 -16.14
C ASN A 677 -32.43 -18.95 -14.74
N ASN A 678 -32.50 -17.92 -13.90
CA ASN A 678 -33.13 -17.95 -12.57
C ASN A 678 -32.96 -16.59 -11.88
N LEU A 679 -33.95 -15.69 -12.00
CA LEU A 679 -34.14 -14.62 -11.03
C LEU A 679 -34.75 -15.27 -9.77
N LEU A 680 -33.94 -15.46 -8.72
CA LEU A 680 -34.49 -15.62 -7.38
C LEU A 680 -34.68 -14.23 -6.79
N GLU A 681 -35.92 -13.93 -6.39
CA GLU A 681 -36.24 -12.80 -5.52
C GLU A 681 -35.38 -12.85 -4.26
N ASP A 682 -34.97 -11.66 -3.78
CA ASP A 682 -34.22 -11.49 -2.55
C ASP A 682 -34.86 -12.29 -1.40
N VAL A 683 -34.20 -13.38 -1.01
CA VAL A 683 -34.58 -14.11 0.20
C VAL A 683 -34.04 -13.33 1.39
N ALA A 684 -34.96 -12.78 2.19
CA ALA A 684 -34.66 -12.22 3.49
C ALA A 684 -33.85 -13.22 4.32
N ILE A 685 -32.58 -12.88 4.59
CA ILE A 685 -31.71 -13.68 5.44
C ILE A 685 -32.18 -13.52 6.88
N THR A 686 -32.97 -14.48 7.36
CA THR A 686 -33.11 -14.70 8.80
C THR A 686 -31.81 -15.28 9.31
N ALA A 687 -31.21 -14.61 10.30
CA ALA A 687 -29.92 -14.99 10.85
C ALA A 687 -29.95 -16.45 11.34
N LYS A 688 -29.20 -17.33 10.64
CA LYS A 688 -28.93 -18.70 11.06
C LYS A 688 -27.66 -18.75 11.91
N LYS A 689 -27.56 -19.78 12.78
CA LYS A 689 -26.37 -20.08 13.57
C LYS A 689 -25.18 -20.34 12.65
N GLY A 690 -24.24 -19.38 12.55
CA GLY A 690 -23.06 -19.50 11.70
C GLY A 690 -21.81 -19.91 12.48
N VAL A 691 -20.96 -20.75 11.88
CA VAL A 691 -19.66 -21.18 12.45
C VAL A 691 -18.60 -20.08 12.31
N ARG A 692 -17.89 -19.75 13.40
CA ARG A 692 -16.82 -18.74 13.39
C ARG A 692 -15.66 -19.21 12.48
N ASN A 693 -15.15 -18.31 11.64
CA ASN A 693 -14.10 -18.57 10.63
C ASN A 693 -14.47 -19.59 9.53
N SER A 694 -15.76 -19.91 9.36
CA SER A 694 -16.22 -20.78 8.26
C SER A 694 -15.75 -20.28 6.90
N GLN A 695 -15.27 -21.20 6.07
CA GLN A 695 -14.95 -21.01 4.66
C GLN A 695 -15.89 -21.84 3.77
N ASN A 696 -17.10 -22.12 4.28
CA ASN A 696 -18.09 -22.91 3.56
C ASN A 696 -18.40 -22.26 2.21
N LEU A 697 -18.23 -23.02 1.14
CA LEU A 697 -18.40 -22.54 -0.24
C LEU A 697 -19.85 -22.13 -0.56
N ASN A 698 -20.82 -22.58 0.25
CA ASN A 698 -22.23 -22.19 0.14
C ASN A 698 -22.57 -20.95 0.99
N GLY A 699 -21.60 -20.43 1.77
CA GLY A 699 -21.81 -19.40 2.77
C GLY A 699 -21.86 -19.96 4.18
N ARG A 700 -21.48 -19.14 5.16
CA ARG A 700 -21.40 -19.50 6.57
C ARG A 700 -22.76 -19.97 7.11
N GLY A 701 -22.82 -21.21 7.62
CA GLY A 701 -24.03 -21.82 8.16
C GLY A 701 -24.96 -22.44 7.10
N GLU A 702 -24.60 -22.38 5.81
CA GLU A 702 -25.33 -23.02 4.72
C GLU A 702 -24.82 -24.45 4.51
N ALA A 703 -25.20 -25.33 5.46
CA ALA A 703 -24.87 -26.76 5.45
C ALA A 703 -26.09 -27.61 5.86
N ASP A 704 -26.07 -28.91 5.57
CA ASP A 704 -27.15 -29.84 5.96
C ASP A 704 -27.12 -30.16 7.45
N GLN A 705 -25.95 -30.10 8.07
CA GLN A 705 -25.77 -30.10 9.51
C GLN A 705 -24.69 -29.08 9.90
N VAL A 706 -24.96 -28.29 10.94
CA VAL A 706 -24.00 -27.37 11.55
C VAL A 706 -23.78 -27.81 13.00
N ILE A 707 -22.52 -28.02 13.37
CA ILE A 707 -22.07 -28.23 14.75
C ILE A 707 -21.33 -26.96 15.16
N ASP A 708 -21.94 -26.18 16.05
CA ASP A 708 -21.41 -24.88 16.48
C ASP A 708 -20.33 -25.01 17.57
N GLU A 709 -19.65 -23.90 17.89
CA GLU A 709 -18.55 -23.87 18.87
C GLU A 709 -19.00 -24.40 20.23
N ALA A 710 -20.22 -24.08 20.67
CA ALA A 710 -20.73 -24.57 21.95
C ALA A 710 -20.89 -26.11 21.96
N GLN A 711 -21.28 -26.71 20.83
CA GLN A 711 -21.36 -28.16 20.69
C GLN A 711 -19.98 -28.82 20.62
N VAL A 712 -19.02 -28.23 19.90
CA VAL A 712 -17.61 -28.69 19.89
C VAL A 712 -17.04 -28.70 21.31
N GLU A 713 -17.37 -27.69 22.10
CA GLU A 713 -16.92 -27.55 23.49
C GLU A 713 -17.49 -28.60 24.45
N THR A 714 -18.49 -29.40 24.04
CA THR A 714 -18.96 -30.55 24.84
C THR A 714 -18.03 -31.76 24.70
N GLY A 715 -17.16 -31.78 23.68
CA GLY A 715 -16.31 -32.91 23.33
C GLY A 715 -14.82 -32.74 23.65
N LYS A 716 -14.39 -31.68 24.35
CA LYS A 716 -12.97 -31.24 24.42
C LYS A 716 -11.95 -32.31 24.85
N SER A 717 -12.39 -33.38 25.50
CA SER A 717 -11.57 -34.52 25.93
C SER A 717 -11.40 -35.62 24.87
N MET A 718 -12.11 -35.54 23.75
CA MET A 718 -12.08 -36.49 22.63
C MET A 718 -11.04 -36.09 21.57
N SER A 719 -10.61 -37.07 20.78
CA SER A 719 -9.96 -36.76 19.50
C SER A 719 -10.97 -36.15 18.52
N LEU A 720 -10.49 -35.43 17.50
CA LEU A 720 -11.36 -34.88 16.46
C LEU A 720 -12.15 -35.97 15.74
N VAL A 721 -11.53 -37.12 15.48
CA VAL A 721 -12.18 -38.26 14.81
C VAL A 721 -13.30 -38.84 15.67
N ASP A 722 -13.04 -39.10 16.95
CA ASP A 722 -14.04 -39.64 17.87
C ASP A 722 -15.22 -38.68 18.04
N PHE A 723 -14.92 -37.38 18.13
CA PHE A 723 -15.94 -36.36 18.21
C PHE A 723 -16.80 -36.32 16.94
N MET A 724 -16.20 -36.37 15.76
CA MET A 724 -16.93 -36.40 14.49
C MET A 724 -17.80 -37.65 14.37
N LEU A 725 -17.27 -38.83 14.68
CA LEU A 725 -18.03 -40.09 14.66
C LEU A 725 -19.22 -40.07 15.62
N LYS A 726 -19.08 -39.39 16.77
CA LYS A 726 -20.17 -39.21 17.74
C LYS A 726 -21.20 -38.16 17.31
N SER A 727 -20.75 -37.07 16.68
CA SER A 727 -21.54 -35.83 16.57
C SER A 727 -22.10 -35.57 15.16
N VAL A 728 -21.46 -36.11 14.12
CA VAL A 728 -21.94 -35.99 12.73
C VAL A 728 -22.95 -37.08 12.46
N LYS A 729 -24.17 -36.67 12.06
CA LYS A 729 -25.29 -37.58 11.88
C LYS A 729 -25.01 -38.55 10.73
N GLY A 730 -24.94 -39.84 11.06
CA GLY A 730 -24.77 -40.90 10.07
C GLY A 730 -23.35 -41.06 9.52
N LEU A 731 -22.34 -40.44 10.15
CA LEU A 731 -20.93 -40.68 9.83
C LEU A 731 -20.47 -42.01 10.44
N TYR A 732 -19.85 -42.87 9.63
CA TYR A 732 -19.25 -44.13 10.07
C TYR A 732 -18.01 -44.48 9.24
N VAL A 733 -17.20 -45.43 9.72
CA VAL A 733 -16.08 -46.00 8.97
C VAL A 733 -16.56 -47.30 8.31
N ALA A 734 -16.45 -47.37 6.98
CA ALA A 734 -16.74 -48.57 6.21
C ALA A 734 -15.43 -49.30 5.87
N VAL A 735 -15.47 -50.63 5.79
CA VAL A 735 -14.34 -51.47 5.40
C VAL A 735 -14.66 -52.15 4.06
N GLY A 736 -13.90 -51.85 3.02
CA GLY A 736 -14.08 -52.43 1.68
C GLY A 736 -12.94 -53.36 1.26
N LYS A 737 -13.26 -54.41 0.48
CA LYS A 737 -12.28 -55.25 -0.24
C LYS A 737 -12.03 -54.67 -1.62
N MET A 738 -10.78 -54.36 -1.97
CA MET A 738 -10.38 -54.07 -3.34
C MET A 738 -9.36 -55.13 -3.80
N ASN A 739 -9.48 -55.65 -5.03
CA ASN A 739 -8.54 -56.59 -5.63
C ASN A 739 -7.23 -55.85 -6.02
N LEU A 740 -6.46 -55.43 -5.02
CA LEU A 740 -5.09 -54.97 -5.20
C LEU A 740 -4.13 -56.12 -4.82
N PRO A 741 -2.96 -56.23 -5.48
CA PRO A 741 -1.95 -57.17 -5.04
C PRO A 741 -1.54 -56.83 -3.59
N GLN A 742 -1.66 -57.79 -2.68
CA GLN A 742 -1.47 -57.71 -1.21
C GLN A 742 -2.71 -57.55 -0.31
N ASN A 743 -3.95 -57.75 -0.80
CA ASN A 743 -5.12 -58.07 0.04
C ASN A 743 -5.33 -57.15 1.27
N ARG A 744 -5.10 -55.83 1.13
CA ARG A 744 -5.30 -54.86 2.22
C ARG A 744 -6.75 -54.39 2.25
N MET A 745 -7.36 -54.44 3.43
CA MET A 745 -8.66 -53.82 3.73
C MET A 745 -8.49 -52.29 3.63
N ASN A 746 -9.35 -51.60 2.89
CA ASN A 746 -9.34 -50.13 2.85
C ASN A 746 -10.50 -49.61 3.70
N GLU A 747 -10.17 -48.87 4.75
CA GLU A 747 -11.12 -48.15 5.59
C GLU A 747 -11.47 -46.80 4.93
N GLU A 748 -12.71 -46.35 5.04
CA GLU A 748 -13.10 -45.01 4.56
C GLU A 748 -14.27 -44.43 5.36
N PHE A 749 -14.32 -43.10 5.47
CA PHE A 749 -15.43 -42.41 6.10
C PHE A 749 -16.62 -42.31 5.13
N ARG A 750 -17.82 -42.65 5.59
CA ARG A 750 -19.06 -42.58 4.80
C ARG A 750 -20.21 -41.92 5.56
N ILE A 751 -21.10 -41.24 4.84
CA ILE A 751 -22.40 -40.76 5.32
C ILE A 751 -23.48 -41.22 4.35
N GLY A 752 -24.47 -41.99 4.83
CA GLY A 752 -25.58 -42.45 3.99
C GLY A 752 -25.13 -43.20 2.72
N GLY A 753 -24.03 -43.96 2.80
CA GLY A 753 -23.44 -44.68 1.67
C GLY A 753 -22.54 -43.83 0.75
N LYS A 754 -22.51 -42.50 0.92
CA LYS A 754 -21.63 -41.59 0.19
C LYS A 754 -20.24 -41.54 0.82
N GLN A 755 -19.19 -41.47 0.00
CA GLN A 755 -17.82 -41.27 0.50
C GLN A 755 -17.67 -39.85 1.05
N VAL A 756 -17.03 -39.70 2.22
CA VAL A 756 -16.82 -38.40 2.85
C VAL A 756 -15.48 -37.81 2.46
N HIS A 757 -15.50 -36.59 1.93
CA HIS A 757 -14.31 -35.78 1.72
C HIS A 757 -14.21 -34.70 2.79
N PHE A 758 -13.00 -34.51 3.32
CA PHE A 758 -12.75 -33.54 4.38
C PHE A 758 -12.14 -32.26 3.83
N VAL A 759 -12.64 -31.15 4.36
CA VAL A 759 -12.18 -29.80 4.09
C VAL A 759 -11.86 -29.16 5.43
N VAL A 760 -10.71 -28.50 5.54
CA VAL A 760 -10.31 -27.80 6.77
C VAL A 760 -9.95 -26.38 6.38
N ASP A 761 -10.67 -25.41 6.96
CA ASP A 761 -10.55 -23.98 6.64
C ASP A 761 -10.46 -23.74 5.11
N GLY A 762 -11.45 -24.25 4.36
CA GLY A 762 -11.57 -24.10 2.91
C GLY A 762 -10.59 -24.91 2.07
N THR A 763 -9.75 -25.75 2.69
CA THR A 763 -8.74 -26.54 1.99
C THR A 763 -9.08 -28.03 2.03
N ALA A 764 -9.26 -28.65 0.85
CA ALA A 764 -9.54 -30.08 0.75
C ALA A 764 -8.31 -30.91 1.15
N VAL A 765 -8.47 -31.80 2.14
CA VAL A 765 -7.37 -32.61 2.70
C VAL A 765 -6.78 -33.57 1.64
N SER A 766 -7.62 -34.04 0.71
CA SER A 766 -7.23 -34.92 -0.40
C SER A 766 -6.26 -34.27 -1.39
N LYS A 767 -6.17 -32.93 -1.46
CA LYS A 767 -5.23 -32.23 -2.37
C LYS A 767 -3.75 -32.45 -2.04
N PHE A 768 -3.46 -32.96 -0.85
CA PHE A 768 -2.10 -33.27 -0.39
C PHE A 768 -1.85 -34.78 -0.27
N TYR A 769 -2.80 -35.62 -0.69
CA TYR A 769 -2.61 -37.06 -0.68
C TYR A 769 -1.93 -37.54 -1.96
N ASP A 770 -0.93 -38.40 -1.79
CA ASP A 770 -0.18 -39.03 -2.86
C ASP A 770 0.00 -40.52 -2.57
N THR A 771 -0.44 -41.36 -3.50
CA THR A 771 -0.44 -42.82 -3.37
C THR A 771 0.97 -43.43 -3.39
N ILE A 772 1.97 -42.69 -3.91
CA ILE A 772 3.37 -43.15 -3.96
C ILE A 772 3.99 -43.10 -2.56
N SER A 773 3.77 -42.00 -1.84
CA SER A 773 4.33 -41.78 -0.51
C SER A 773 3.48 -42.35 0.62
N GLN A 774 2.16 -42.45 0.44
CA GLN A 774 1.21 -43.06 1.39
C GLN A 774 0.16 -43.89 0.64
N PRO A 775 0.25 -45.22 0.65
CA PRO A 775 -0.66 -46.07 -0.15
C PRO A 775 -2.08 -46.17 0.42
N ASN A 776 -2.31 -45.75 1.67
CA ASN A 776 -3.62 -45.78 2.34
C ASN A 776 -4.08 -44.35 2.67
N PHE A 777 -5.23 -43.96 2.12
CA PHE A 777 -5.81 -42.62 2.31
C PHE A 777 -6.38 -42.42 3.72
N TYR A 778 -6.92 -43.48 4.33
CA TYR A 778 -7.47 -43.42 5.69
C TYR A 778 -6.38 -43.17 6.74
N ASP A 779 -5.25 -43.88 6.64
CA ASP A 779 -4.09 -43.66 7.51
C ASP A 779 -3.54 -42.23 7.36
N TYR A 780 -3.62 -41.66 6.16
CA TYR A 780 -3.26 -40.27 5.91
C TYR A 780 -4.25 -39.30 6.59
N LEU A 781 -5.55 -39.54 6.48
CA LEU A 781 -6.57 -38.73 7.17
C LEU A 781 -6.40 -38.79 8.70
N LEU A 782 -6.14 -39.97 9.27
CA LEU A 782 -5.89 -40.11 10.71
C LEU A 782 -4.65 -39.33 11.14
N GLN A 783 -3.56 -39.35 10.35
CA GLN A 783 -2.36 -38.55 10.62
C GLN A 783 -2.66 -37.04 10.60
N VAL A 784 -3.50 -36.57 9.67
CA VAL A 784 -3.95 -35.17 9.60
C VAL A 784 -4.79 -34.82 10.83
N PHE A 785 -5.79 -35.63 11.16
CA PHE A 785 -6.70 -35.33 12.27
C PHE A 785 -6.08 -35.45 13.66
N ALA A 786 -5.05 -36.30 13.83
CA ALA A 786 -4.26 -36.34 15.05
C ALA A 786 -3.61 -34.98 15.38
N GLY A 787 -3.36 -34.17 14.35
CA GLY A 787 -2.80 -32.84 14.48
C GLY A 787 -3.77 -31.70 14.80
N ILE A 788 -5.07 -31.92 14.57
CA ILE A 788 -6.09 -30.91 14.80
C ILE A 788 -6.76 -31.22 16.15
N LYS A 789 -6.37 -30.47 17.19
CA LYS A 789 -6.97 -30.64 18.52
C LYS A 789 -8.37 -30.05 18.51
N LEU A 790 -9.32 -30.75 19.14
CA LEU A 790 -10.72 -30.34 19.13
C LEU A 790 -10.94 -28.95 19.75
N LYS A 791 -10.15 -28.56 20.75
CA LYS A 791 -10.16 -27.21 21.36
C LYS A 791 -9.85 -26.07 20.36
N ASP A 792 -9.20 -26.40 19.25
CA ASP A 792 -8.80 -25.46 18.21
C ASP A 792 -9.87 -25.40 17.09
N VAL A 793 -10.94 -26.19 17.16
CA VAL A 793 -12.07 -26.21 16.21
C VAL A 793 -13.16 -25.25 16.68
N THR A 794 -13.65 -24.40 15.78
CA THR A 794 -14.76 -23.46 16.02
C THR A 794 -16.11 -23.95 15.51
N GLY A 795 -16.12 -24.98 14.66
CA GLY A 795 -17.33 -25.67 14.24
C GLY A 795 -17.09 -26.63 13.09
N ILE A 796 -18.12 -27.42 12.80
CA ILE A 796 -18.12 -28.43 11.73
C ILE A 796 -19.40 -28.26 10.91
N GLU A 797 -19.26 -28.17 9.59
CA GLU A 797 -20.35 -28.03 8.63
C GLU A 797 -20.36 -29.25 7.70
N VAL A 798 -21.53 -29.90 7.54
CA VAL A 798 -21.67 -31.18 6.83
C VAL A 798 -22.59 -30.99 5.63
N MET A 799 -22.13 -31.41 4.46
CA MET A 799 -22.84 -31.29 3.20
C MET A 799 -23.09 -32.69 2.62
N THR A 800 -24.36 -33.01 2.39
CA THR A 800 -24.86 -34.31 1.90
C THR A 800 -25.93 -34.15 0.82
N SER A 801 -26.65 -33.04 0.78
CA SER A 801 -27.69 -32.74 -0.22
C SER A 801 -27.10 -32.16 -1.51
N GLN A 802 -27.76 -32.40 -2.64
CA GLN A 802 -27.29 -31.93 -3.96
C GLN A 802 -27.06 -30.41 -4.00
N LYS A 803 -27.91 -29.65 -3.31
CA LYS A 803 -27.80 -28.19 -3.17
C LYS A 803 -26.46 -27.77 -2.56
N ASN A 804 -26.02 -28.45 -1.50
CA ASN A 804 -24.87 -28.03 -0.70
C ASN A 804 -23.54 -28.69 -1.13
N VAL A 805 -23.59 -29.79 -1.90
CA VAL A 805 -22.36 -30.45 -2.38
C VAL A 805 -21.82 -29.87 -3.70
N THR A 806 -22.66 -29.20 -4.50
CA THR A 806 -22.29 -28.72 -5.85
C THR A 806 -21.05 -27.79 -5.85
N GLY A 807 -20.93 -26.89 -4.86
CA GLY A 807 -19.75 -26.04 -4.72
C GLY A 807 -18.46 -26.82 -4.41
N TYR A 808 -18.57 -27.91 -3.66
CA TYR A 808 -17.45 -28.75 -3.24
C TYR A 808 -17.04 -29.76 -4.31
N ASP A 809 -17.98 -30.30 -5.08
CA ASP A 809 -17.69 -31.15 -6.24
C ASP A 809 -16.76 -30.41 -7.22
N ASN A 810 -17.05 -29.12 -7.48
CA ASN A 810 -16.19 -28.26 -8.29
C ASN A 810 -14.80 -28.00 -7.68
N MET A 811 -14.63 -28.07 -6.36
CA MET A 811 -13.33 -27.88 -5.69
C MET A 811 -12.38 -29.08 -5.92
N LEU A 812 -12.94 -30.27 -6.15
CA LEU A 812 -12.23 -31.55 -6.24
C LEU A 812 -12.18 -32.15 -7.65
N SER A 813 -12.84 -31.55 -8.64
CA SER A 813 -12.91 -32.01 -10.04
C SER A 813 -11.56 -32.12 -10.77
N ASP A 814 -10.50 -31.51 -10.23
CA ASP A 814 -9.11 -31.61 -10.73
C ASP A 814 -8.32 -32.79 -10.10
N SER A 815 -8.88 -33.51 -9.13
CA SER A 815 -8.22 -34.66 -8.51
C SER A 815 -8.53 -35.94 -9.31
N THR A 816 -7.56 -36.85 -9.41
CA THR A 816 -7.67 -38.14 -10.14
C THR A 816 -8.73 -39.11 -9.57
N LEU A 817 -9.54 -38.66 -8.63
CA LEU A 817 -10.70 -39.37 -8.11
C LEU A 817 -11.88 -39.02 -9.03
N GLN A 818 -12.22 -39.94 -9.95
CA GLN A 818 -13.37 -39.82 -10.85
C GLN A 818 -14.66 -39.53 -10.05
N GLN A 819 -15.14 -38.29 -10.06
CA GLN A 819 -16.43 -37.95 -9.46
C GLN A 819 -17.58 -38.31 -10.40
N THR A 820 -18.53 -39.10 -9.89
CA THR A 820 -19.92 -39.11 -10.36
C THR A 820 -20.69 -38.13 -9.47
N LEU A 821 -21.28 -37.08 -10.07
CA LEU A 821 -22.08 -36.08 -9.37
C LEU A 821 -23.12 -36.76 -8.45
N GLY A 822 -23.17 -36.36 -7.17
CA GLY A 822 -24.14 -36.85 -6.19
C GLY A 822 -23.72 -38.08 -5.35
N THR A 823 -22.53 -38.65 -5.56
CA THR A 823 -22.02 -39.83 -4.81
C THR A 823 -21.17 -39.50 -3.58
N SER A 824 -20.89 -38.22 -3.34
CA SER A 824 -20.01 -37.74 -2.27
C SER A 824 -20.74 -36.93 -1.18
N ALA A 825 -20.19 -36.97 0.02
CA ALA A 825 -20.52 -36.09 1.12
C ALA A 825 -19.26 -35.29 1.52
N TYR A 826 -19.44 -34.14 2.14
CA TYR A 826 -18.33 -33.28 2.55
C TYR A 826 -18.47 -32.89 4.02
N ILE A 827 -17.35 -32.82 4.72
CA ILE A 827 -17.27 -32.25 6.08
C ILE A 827 -16.25 -31.13 6.04
N GLU A 828 -16.70 -29.91 6.33
CA GLU A 828 -15.86 -28.75 6.57
C GLU A 828 -15.61 -28.56 8.06
N ILE A 829 -14.34 -28.42 8.44
CA ILE A 829 -13.88 -28.19 9.80
C ILE A 829 -13.28 -26.79 9.84
N SER A 830 -13.90 -25.89 10.60
CA SER A 830 -13.38 -24.54 10.82
C SER A 830 -12.54 -24.49 12.09
N THR A 831 -11.39 -23.84 12.04
CA THR A 831 -10.52 -23.69 13.21
C THR A 831 -10.46 -22.26 13.74
N ARG A 832 -10.14 -22.13 15.02
CA ARG A 832 -9.95 -20.85 15.72
C ARG A 832 -8.85 -20.01 15.07
N SER A 833 -7.82 -20.67 14.54
CA SER A 833 -6.72 -20.04 13.81
C SER A 833 -7.10 -19.60 12.39
N GLY A 834 -8.08 -20.26 11.76
CA GLY A 834 -8.38 -20.12 10.33
C GLY A 834 -7.31 -20.72 9.40
N ASN A 835 -6.29 -21.38 9.95
CA ASN A 835 -5.13 -21.96 9.26
C ASN A 835 -5.05 -23.48 9.43
N GLY A 836 -6.12 -24.17 9.87
CA GLY A 836 -6.17 -25.50 10.46
C GLY A 836 -5.10 -26.52 10.04
N LEU A 837 -5.02 -26.89 8.76
CA LEU A 837 -4.03 -27.86 8.26
C LEU A 837 -2.58 -27.36 8.37
N PHE A 838 -2.38 -26.05 8.31
CA PHE A 838 -1.09 -25.36 8.29
C PHE A 838 -0.52 -25.11 9.71
N TYR A 839 -1.08 -25.77 10.73
CA TYR A 839 -0.49 -25.89 12.07
C TYR A 839 0.25 -27.24 12.20
N ASN A 840 1.38 -27.29 12.90
CA ASN A 840 2.24 -28.50 12.98
C ASN A 840 1.50 -29.68 13.65
N ALA A 841 0.92 -30.54 12.80
CA ALA A 841 0.06 -31.65 13.14
C ALA A 841 0.81 -32.85 13.76
N THR A 842 2.04 -33.11 13.30
CA THR A 842 2.95 -34.13 13.85
C THR A 842 4.37 -33.58 13.74
N PRO A 843 5.31 -33.95 14.63
CA PRO A 843 6.64 -33.33 14.64
C PRO A 843 7.31 -33.35 13.27
N ASN A 844 7.31 -34.47 12.55
CA ASN A 844 8.06 -34.64 11.30
C ASN A 844 7.37 -34.15 10.02
N ILE A 845 6.17 -33.54 10.12
CA ILE A 845 5.38 -33.03 8.99
C ILE A 845 5.00 -31.57 9.25
N ALA A 846 5.13 -30.74 8.22
CA ALA A 846 4.60 -29.37 8.22
C ALA A 846 3.76 -29.15 6.96
N PHE A 847 2.63 -28.46 7.10
CA PHE A 847 1.92 -27.90 5.95
C PHE A 847 2.16 -26.40 5.94
N TYR A 848 2.45 -25.83 4.77
CA TYR A 848 2.74 -24.41 4.63
C TYR A 848 2.00 -23.81 3.44
N LYS A 849 1.28 -22.73 3.69
CA LYS A 849 0.63 -21.92 2.65
C LYS A 849 1.34 -20.57 2.57
N PRO A 850 2.22 -20.34 1.57
CA PRO A 850 2.85 -19.04 1.41
C PRO A 850 1.84 -17.96 1.06
N VAL A 851 2.26 -16.70 1.18
CA VAL A 851 1.55 -15.60 0.54
C VAL A 851 1.48 -15.91 -0.97
N PRO A 852 0.29 -15.88 -1.60
CA PRO A 852 0.15 -16.28 -2.99
C PRO A 852 0.99 -15.37 -3.89
N ILE A 853 1.77 -15.98 -4.78
CA ILE A 853 2.45 -15.27 -5.88
C ILE A 853 1.43 -15.10 -6.98
N ASN A 854 1.11 -13.85 -7.26
CA ASN A 854 0.15 -13.45 -8.26
C ASN A 854 0.87 -13.20 -9.57
N TRP A 855 0.58 -14.01 -10.58
CA TRP A 855 1.14 -13.87 -11.91
C TRP A 855 0.29 -12.90 -12.76
N PRO A 856 0.92 -12.06 -13.59
CA PRO A 856 0.21 -11.14 -14.46
C PRO A 856 -0.88 -11.81 -15.29
N ARG A 857 -2.09 -11.25 -15.27
CA ARG A 857 -3.15 -11.52 -16.24
C ARG A 857 -3.11 -10.47 -17.34
N GLU A 858 -3.60 -10.84 -18.51
CA GLU A 858 -3.80 -9.88 -19.59
C GLU A 858 -5.05 -9.04 -19.33
N PHE A 859 -4.96 -7.74 -19.55
CA PHE A 859 -6.12 -6.85 -19.49
C PHE A 859 -7.01 -7.10 -20.70
N TYR A 860 -8.30 -7.34 -20.47
CA TYR A 860 -9.24 -7.57 -21.56
C TYR A 860 -9.46 -6.29 -22.38
N SER A 861 -9.13 -6.36 -23.68
CA SER A 861 -9.41 -5.31 -24.65
C SER A 861 -10.39 -5.83 -25.70
N PRO A 862 -11.59 -5.22 -25.85
CA PRO A 862 -12.58 -5.69 -26.81
C PRO A 862 -12.08 -5.51 -28.25
N LYS A 863 -12.51 -6.41 -29.14
CA LYS A 863 -12.32 -6.29 -30.58
C LYS A 863 -13.68 -6.11 -31.25
N TYR A 864 -13.91 -4.95 -31.84
CA TYR A 864 -15.14 -4.69 -32.59
C TYR A 864 -14.96 -5.10 -34.05
N LYS A 865 -15.91 -5.88 -34.60
CA LYS A 865 -15.96 -6.16 -36.03
C LYS A 865 -16.42 -4.90 -36.78
N ALA A 866 -15.98 -4.74 -38.02
CA ALA A 866 -16.50 -3.68 -38.89
C ALA A 866 -17.99 -3.95 -39.17
N GLY A 867 -18.86 -3.00 -38.80
CA GLY A 867 -20.32 -3.11 -38.91
C GLY A 867 -21.01 -3.15 -37.53
N HIS A 868 -22.05 -2.34 -37.38
CA HIS A 868 -22.84 -2.26 -36.15
C HIS A 868 -23.64 -3.55 -35.98
N VAL A 869 -23.30 -4.38 -35.00
CA VAL A 869 -24.13 -5.54 -34.65
C VAL A 869 -25.30 -5.03 -33.81
N ALA A 870 -26.46 -4.85 -34.43
CA ALA A 870 -27.70 -4.53 -33.72
C ALA A 870 -27.95 -5.57 -32.61
N GLY A 871 -28.19 -5.10 -31.37
CA GLY A 871 -28.43 -5.95 -30.21
C GLY A 871 -27.21 -6.29 -29.34
N ALA A 872 -26.01 -5.80 -29.66
CA ALA A 872 -24.86 -5.97 -28.76
C ALA A 872 -25.04 -5.17 -27.46
N ALA A 873 -24.69 -5.77 -26.32
CA ALA A 873 -24.67 -5.05 -25.03
C ALA A 873 -23.74 -3.83 -25.11
N PRO A 874 -24.11 -2.69 -24.50
CA PRO A 874 -23.27 -1.50 -24.52
C PRO A 874 -21.98 -1.71 -23.72
N ASP A 875 -20.86 -1.22 -24.25
CA ASP A 875 -19.57 -1.16 -23.59
C ASP A 875 -19.49 0.09 -22.70
N LEU A 876 -19.40 -0.14 -21.39
CA LEU A 876 -19.49 0.89 -20.35
C LEU A 876 -18.29 0.88 -19.42
N ARG A 877 -17.18 0.26 -19.84
CA ARG A 877 -15.98 0.16 -19.00
C ARG A 877 -15.46 1.55 -18.62
N SER A 878 -15.04 1.68 -17.36
CA SER A 878 -14.45 2.91 -16.82
C SER A 878 -12.94 2.97 -17.10
N THR A 879 -12.25 1.83 -16.98
CA THR A 879 -10.90 1.62 -17.51
C THR A 879 -11.03 1.18 -18.97
N ILE A 880 -10.69 2.08 -19.90
CA ILE A 880 -10.71 1.82 -21.34
C ILE A 880 -9.54 0.92 -21.72
N PHE A 881 -8.34 1.20 -21.22
CA PHE A 881 -7.15 0.44 -21.59
C PHE A 881 -6.12 0.43 -20.47
N TRP A 882 -5.49 -0.70 -20.25
CA TRP A 882 -4.36 -0.86 -19.34
C TRP A 882 -3.28 -1.72 -20.00
N GLN A 883 -2.11 -1.13 -20.22
CA GLN A 883 -0.91 -1.81 -20.69
C GLN A 883 0.19 -1.60 -19.66
N PRO A 884 0.49 -2.59 -18.80
CA PRO A 884 1.50 -2.41 -17.76
C PRO A 884 2.90 -2.33 -18.36
N GLN A 885 3.16 -3.01 -19.48
CA GLN A 885 4.50 -3.05 -20.06
C GLN A 885 4.47 -2.73 -21.54
N LEU A 886 5.14 -1.65 -21.90
CA LEU A 886 5.45 -1.26 -23.27
C LEU A 886 6.91 -0.79 -23.31
N ALA A 887 7.72 -1.34 -24.22
CA ALA A 887 9.14 -0.99 -24.33
C ALA A 887 9.38 -0.13 -25.56
N THR A 888 10.21 0.91 -25.43
CA THR A 888 10.64 1.70 -26.59
C THR A 888 11.65 0.94 -27.46
N SER A 889 11.53 1.10 -28.76
CA SER A 889 12.43 0.59 -29.78
C SER A 889 13.81 1.26 -29.69
N LYS A 890 14.74 0.85 -30.56
CA LYS A 890 16.05 1.52 -30.72
C LYS A 890 15.94 3.01 -31.09
N THR A 891 14.85 3.41 -31.74
CA THR A 891 14.57 4.81 -32.14
C THR A 891 13.79 5.58 -31.07
N GLY A 892 13.56 4.99 -29.89
CA GLY A 892 12.85 5.64 -28.79
C GLY A 892 11.34 5.67 -28.94
N ASP A 893 10.80 4.95 -29.93
CA ASP A 893 9.38 4.91 -30.23
C ASP A 893 8.70 3.67 -29.65
N ALA A 894 7.44 3.80 -29.26
CA ALA A 894 6.57 2.70 -28.90
C ALA A 894 5.15 2.94 -29.42
N TYR A 895 4.41 1.87 -29.69
CA TYR A 895 3.07 1.96 -30.27
C TYR A 895 2.10 1.08 -29.48
N THR A 896 0.88 1.57 -29.32
CA THR A 896 -0.22 0.79 -28.75
C THR A 896 -1.54 1.20 -29.39
N SER A 897 -2.55 0.34 -29.31
CA SER A 897 -3.90 0.66 -29.75
C SER A 897 -4.96 0.04 -28.84
N PHE A 898 -6.14 0.65 -28.85
CA PHE A 898 -7.32 0.20 -28.12
C PHE A 898 -8.57 0.73 -28.80
N TYR A 899 -9.74 0.20 -28.42
CA TYR A 899 -11.02 0.70 -28.93
C TYR A 899 -11.70 1.61 -27.91
N SER A 900 -12.40 2.65 -28.38
CA SER A 900 -13.30 3.43 -27.52
C SER A 900 -14.53 2.63 -27.08
N ALA A 901 -15.16 3.06 -26.00
CA ALA A 901 -16.43 2.51 -25.51
C ALA A 901 -17.64 3.21 -26.19
N ASP A 902 -18.86 2.86 -25.77
CA ASP A 902 -20.10 3.38 -26.38
C ASP A 902 -20.50 4.78 -25.92
N ARG A 903 -19.73 5.39 -25.01
CA ARG A 903 -20.04 6.72 -24.47
C ARG A 903 -19.18 7.80 -25.11
N PRO A 904 -19.80 8.82 -25.74
CA PRO A 904 -19.14 10.07 -26.08
C PRO A 904 -18.64 10.78 -24.81
N GLY A 905 -17.56 11.54 -24.96
CA GLY A 905 -16.92 12.24 -23.84
C GLY A 905 -15.44 12.46 -24.09
N THR A 906 -14.65 12.44 -23.03
CA THR A 906 -13.20 12.52 -23.10
C THR A 906 -12.58 11.36 -22.35
N TYR A 907 -11.46 10.86 -22.87
CA TYR A 907 -10.63 9.90 -22.15
C TYR A 907 -9.31 10.56 -21.76
N THR A 908 -8.89 10.33 -20.52
CA THR A 908 -7.54 10.67 -20.09
C THR A 908 -6.60 9.50 -20.34
N VAL A 909 -5.48 9.75 -21.01
CA VAL A 909 -4.35 8.84 -21.21
C VAL A 909 -3.22 9.24 -20.26
N ILE A 910 -2.76 8.31 -19.43
CA ILE A 910 -1.56 8.45 -18.60
C ILE A 910 -0.48 7.51 -19.12
N VAL A 911 0.68 8.05 -19.46
CA VAL A 911 1.88 7.29 -19.80
C VAL A 911 2.97 7.64 -18.81
N GLN A 912 3.56 6.63 -18.17
CA GLN A 912 4.72 6.82 -17.31
C GLN A 912 5.64 5.63 -17.35
N GLY A 913 6.93 5.87 -17.11
CA GLY A 913 7.94 4.82 -17.12
C GLY A 913 9.35 5.32 -16.87
N THR A 914 10.30 4.41 -16.99
CA THR A 914 11.70 4.62 -16.60
C THR A 914 12.66 3.91 -17.54
N ASN A 915 13.92 4.34 -17.56
CA ASN A 915 15.00 3.61 -18.21
C ASN A 915 15.88 2.86 -17.18
N LEU A 916 16.84 2.05 -17.68
CA LEU A 916 17.79 1.31 -16.84
C LEU A 916 18.71 2.21 -15.99
N LYS A 917 18.80 3.52 -16.30
CA LYS A 917 19.65 4.50 -15.62
C LYS A 917 18.92 5.26 -14.51
N GLY A 918 17.65 4.96 -14.26
CA GLY A 918 16.84 5.59 -13.22
C GLY A 918 16.21 6.92 -13.59
N LEU A 919 16.27 7.33 -14.86
CA LEU A 919 15.53 8.49 -15.35
C LEU A 919 14.08 8.09 -15.60
N SER A 920 13.15 8.90 -15.08
CA SER A 920 11.72 8.66 -15.18
C SER A 920 11.03 9.70 -16.07
N GLY A 921 9.89 9.33 -16.64
CA GLY A 921 9.05 10.21 -17.45
C GLY A 921 7.57 10.00 -17.14
N TYR A 922 6.79 11.07 -17.32
CA TYR A 922 5.34 11.10 -17.14
C TYR A 922 4.70 12.00 -18.19
N LYS A 923 3.56 11.56 -18.74
CA LYS A 923 2.74 12.35 -19.64
C LYS A 923 1.26 12.06 -19.42
N LYS A 924 0.47 13.14 -19.34
CA LYS A 924 -0.99 13.12 -19.41
C LYS A 924 -1.44 13.72 -20.74
N LEU A 925 -2.43 13.09 -21.38
CA LEU A 925 -3.09 13.56 -22.59
C LEU A 925 -4.60 13.33 -22.44
N VAL A 926 -5.42 14.21 -23.04
CA VAL A 926 -6.88 14.01 -23.13
C VAL A 926 -7.26 13.83 -24.59
N ILE A 927 -8.04 12.80 -24.90
CA ILE A 927 -8.59 12.53 -26.24
C ILE A 927 -10.11 12.66 -26.23
N LYS A 928 -10.69 13.08 -27.37
CA LYS A 928 -12.14 13.34 -27.51
C LYS A 928 -12.85 12.20 -28.25
N ILE A 929 -13.96 11.74 -27.71
CA ILE A 929 -14.85 10.74 -28.28
C ILE A 929 -16.20 11.40 -28.58
N LYS A 930 -16.70 11.27 -29.81
CA LYS A 930 -17.98 11.83 -30.26
C LYS A 930 -18.98 10.76 -30.69
#